data_AF-A0A1V9Y8R1-F1
#
_entry.id   AF-A0A1V9Y8R1-F1
#
_cell.length_a   1.000
_cell.length_b   1.000
_cell.length_c   1.000
_cell.angle_alpha   90.00
_cell.angle_beta   90.00
_cell.angle_gamma   90.00
#
_symmetry.space_group_name_H-M   'P 1'
#
loop_
_entity.id
_entity.type
_entity.pdbx_description
1 polymer ?
#
loop_
_entity_poly.entity_id
_entity_poly.type
_entity_poly.pdbx_seq_one_letter_code
_entity_poly.pdbx_strand_id
1 'polypeptide(L)'
;MSNAILEQYDTPLALHRLWASYPRYIVFTELITPRDAIVGFRSFDAGYTFNLFTQYCWVDFDRRWEMAHTFKRQKRCYQRYQTNGAVYLEAIMRNVAWDIWNELDLTSEGQFWMASVPNAFKSIDSEVEYWTEKDILNYILQWNNCIQIGISESITIVNVFGSYQPLTTYHIAHTPQVSKWTTFGLYWGFLADLLTASTFNFSLVRSSTKYSGDDNVENNYVYPFTSASIVIHDILGPFRSIDTFFIAPPTDLADMVMTFDSDLLKSLQTNATHYSVFKDLTTTSWDAIPETWRQFDYQYFGGSPMCNIRPATTFVQSTFSFDDACGQPKPMQMTINAQSALFAYTNLRTSVILRQPLLQGKWSFFGYVGLYEWVYGHREVISFEGDVGIFVVLSEPLYSIPFVAEDRKMPNTTSQYLWAMAVATSVVLLAVAIAALAFHLRGNSKSSHHLFSYNRIAGPVWLGRPLMLLRSTTALVVLSTSPILFDSPRGMGRFHFKPRSVIYRLLLASEVSWLTEVVSDVLLIFTHDFARLQAPISSVIFWLAVNLFRVNMDNDLTCSSGEVNIGASSRAYLIVAFNFISVFIGSVIAKLYLRSHRQPCEMLKVNLLPASALAYCLPNGDIWSIEASIACMSGLIRFHYGMIQYVIDTKLWLLFTDNELSPIAINAKPTHFVNSNYIAFSVVQAHKRKRKIQLIMGLINLIGTVAGSLSYIQLADVNLSNDFWWANFNSTGTLTFIAN
;
A
#
# COMPACT_ATOMS: atom_id res chain seq x y z
N MET A 1 -15.72 -17.04 2.92
CA MET A 1 -15.69 -15.67 3.45
C MET A 1 -16.73 -14.84 2.72
N SER A 2 -17.70 -14.25 3.42
CA SER A 2 -18.73 -13.39 2.82
C SER A 2 -18.11 -12.08 2.33
N ASN A 3 -18.27 -11.74 1.05
CA ASN A 3 -17.58 -10.66 0.35
C ASN A 3 -18.16 -9.24 0.57
N ALA A 4 -18.90 -8.99 1.65
CA ALA A 4 -19.46 -7.67 1.91
C ALA A 4 -19.57 -7.38 3.41
N ILE A 5 -19.07 -6.21 3.82
CA ILE A 5 -19.20 -5.67 5.17
C ILE A 5 -20.25 -4.56 5.09
N LEU A 6 -21.17 -4.51 6.06
CA LEU A 6 -22.14 -3.42 6.21
C LEU A 6 -21.46 -2.24 6.90
N GLU A 7 -21.06 -1.24 6.13
CA GLU A 7 -20.48 0.00 6.66
C GLU A 7 -20.92 1.23 5.84
N GLN A 8 -20.82 2.41 6.44
CA GLN A 8 -21.06 3.65 5.72
C GLN A 8 -19.84 3.98 4.87
N TYR A 9 -19.94 3.68 3.57
CA TYR A 9 -18.92 4.05 2.58
C TYR A 9 -19.31 5.27 1.73
N ASP A 10 -20.42 5.93 2.05
CA ASP A 10 -20.94 7.13 1.39
C ASP A 10 -20.45 8.44 2.05
N THR A 11 -19.59 8.35 3.07
CA THR A 11 -18.90 9.48 3.69
C THR A 11 -17.52 9.70 3.07
N PRO A 12 -17.02 10.96 2.99
CA PRO A 12 -15.69 11.25 2.45
C PRO A 12 -14.55 10.59 3.25
N LEU A 13 -14.82 10.16 4.49
CA LEU A 13 -13.94 9.35 5.31
C LEU A 13 -14.63 8.00 5.50
N ALA A 14 -14.21 6.99 4.73
CA ALA A 14 -14.59 5.61 5.02
C ALA A 14 -13.77 5.14 6.22
N LEU A 15 -14.46 4.83 7.33
CA LEU A 15 -13.84 4.33 8.55
C LEU A 15 -13.74 2.81 8.46
N HIS A 16 -12.53 2.29 8.28
CA HIS A 16 -12.29 0.85 8.41
C HIS A 16 -12.09 0.50 9.88
N ARG A 17 -12.84 -0.47 10.40
CA ARG A 17 -12.74 -0.88 11.80
C ARG A 17 -11.92 -2.15 11.91
N LEU A 18 -10.84 -2.10 12.68
CA LEU A 18 -10.09 -3.30 13.07
C LEU A 18 -10.49 -3.73 14.47
N TRP A 19 -10.62 -5.03 14.69
CA TRP A 19 -10.84 -5.56 16.04
C TRP A 19 -9.55 -5.49 16.84
N ALA A 20 -9.60 -4.95 18.05
CA ALA A 20 -8.42 -4.80 18.91
C ALA A 20 -7.76 -6.15 19.29
N SER A 21 -8.53 -7.25 19.19
CA SER A 21 -8.10 -8.63 19.41
C SER A 21 -7.39 -9.25 18.21
N TYR A 22 -7.51 -8.68 17.02
CA TYR A 22 -7.02 -9.29 15.78
C TYR A 22 -5.52 -9.63 15.79
N PRO A 23 -4.61 -8.74 16.25
CA PRO A 23 -3.19 -9.10 16.37
C PRO A 23 -2.94 -10.26 17.34
N ARG A 24 -3.73 -10.35 18.43
CA ARG A 24 -3.63 -11.43 19.42
C ARG A 24 -4.15 -12.74 18.86
N TYR A 25 -5.25 -12.70 18.09
CA TYR A 25 -5.76 -13.87 17.38
C TYR A 25 -4.68 -14.45 16.46
N ILE A 26 -4.02 -13.64 15.62
CA ILE A 26 -2.95 -14.12 14.74
C ILE A 26 -1.82 -14.77 15.54
N VAL A 27 -1.28 -14.07 16.54
CA VAL A 27 -0.12 -14.56 17.30
C VAL A 27 -0.42 -15.82 18.11
N PHE A 28 -1.59 -15.89 18.76
CA PHE A 28 -1.91 -17.02 19.63
C PHE A 28 -2.62 -18.18 18.93
N THR A 29 -3.01 -18.05 17.66
CA THR A 29 -3.79 -19.09 16.95
C THR A 29 -3.24 -19.46 15.57
N GLU A 30 -2.73 -18.50 14.80
CA GLU A 30 -2.22 -18.76 13.44
C GLU A 30 -0.71 -19.00 13.44
N LEU A 31 0.05 -18.22 14.21
CA LEU A 31 1.52 -18.27 14.28
C LEU A 31 2.02 -19.17 15.42
N ILE A 32 1.50 -20.40 15.48
CA ILE A 32 1.76 -21.34 16.58
C ILE A 32 2.63 -22.54 16.19
N THR A 33 3.17 -22.59 14.97
CA THR A 33 4.00 -23.73 14.55
C THR A 33 5.45 -23.57 15.03
N PRO A 34 6.21 -24.68 15.20
CA PRO A 34 7.64 -24.63 15.45
C PRO A 34 8.40 -23.76 14.45
N ARG A 35 8.01 -23.80 13.17
CA ARG A 35 8.63 -22.99 12.11
C ARG A 35 8.42 -21.50 12.35
N ASP A 36 7.21 -21.08 12.69
CA ASP A 36 6.89 -19.67 12.96
C ASP A 36 7.70 -19.16 14.15
N ALA A 37 7.78 -19.94 15.22
CA ALA A 37 8.56 -19.60 16.41
C ALA A 37 10.06 -19.46 16.10
N ILE A 38 10.66 -20.43 15.39
CA ILE A 38 12.08 -20.40 15.01
C ILE A 38 12.37 -19.19 14.11
N VAL A 39 11.52 -18.91 13.12
CA VAL A 39 11.66 -17.70 12.29
C VAL A 39 11.61 -16.43 13.15
N GLY A 40 10.69 -16.37 14.12
CA GLY A 40 10.58 -15.29 15.10
C GLY A 40 11.86 -15.09 15.89
N PHE A 41 12.39 -16.16 16.52
CA PHE A 41 13.64 -16.09 17.31
C PHE A 41 14.83 -15.60 16.50
N ARG A 42 14.89 -15.94 15.21
CA ARG A 42 15.98 -15.49 14.31
C ARG A 42 15.80 -14.06 13.81
N SER A 43 14.60 -13.49 13.97
CA SER A 43 14.27 -12.13 13.54
C SER A 43 14.43 -11.09 14.66
N PHE A 44 14.38 -11.52 15.93
CA PHE A 44 14.50 -10.65 17.10
C PHE A 44 15.80 -10.86 17.86
N ASP A 45 16.18 -9.89 18.71
CA ASP A 45 17.33 -10.04 19.58
C ASP A 45 17.07 -11.04 20.72
N ALA A 46 18.15 -11.54 21.33
CA ALA A 46 18.07 -12.50 22.42
C ALA A 46 17.30 -11.93 23.63
N GLY A 47 17.48 -10.63 23.94
CA GLY A 47 16.82 -9.96 25.05
C GLY A 47 15.30 -9.90 24.88
N TYR A 48 14.81 -9.60 23.69
CA TYR A 48 13.38 -9.67 23.36
C TYR A 48 12.84 -11.11 23.52
N THR A 49 13.59 -12.09 23.00
CA THR A 49 13.16 -13.50 23.02
C THR A 49 13.06 -14.06 24.45
N PHE A 50 13.98 -13.71 25.35
CA PHE A 50 13.88 -14.09 26.76
C PHE A 50 12.76 -13.38 27.54
N ASN A 51 12.24 -12.28 27.00
CA ASN A 51 11.09 -11.55 27.55
C ASN A 51 9.73 -12.07 27.07
N LEU A 52 9.70 -13.16 26.30
CA LEU A 52 8.44 -13.79 25.92
C LEU A 52 7.68 -14.30 27.16
N PHE A 53 6.37 -14.01 27.18
CA PHE A 53 5.50 -14.37 28.30
C PHE A 53 5.12 -15.85 28.21
N THR A 54 5.85 -16.66 28.98
CA THR A 54 5.57 -18.08 29.21
C THR A 54 6.07 -18.48 30.59
N GLN A 55 5.52 -19.56 31.13
CA GLN A 55 5.99 -20.19 32.35
C GLN A 55 6.58 -21.56 31.98
N TYR A 56 7.87 -21.72 32.20
CA TYR A 56 8.56 -22.96 31.86
C TYR A 56 8.11 -24.13 32.74
N CYS A 57 8.00 -25.29 32.12
CA CYS A 57 7.76 -26.56 32.79
C CYS A 57 9.05 -27.38 32.86
N TRP A 58 9.93 -27.24 31.87
CA TRP A 58 11.19 -27.95 31.77
C TRP A 58 12.32 -27.06 31.22
N VAL A 59 13.55 -27.40 31.59
CA VAL A 59 14.76 -26.80 31.00
C VAL A 59 14.96 -27.32 29.57
N ASP A 60 14.83 -28.63 29.37
CA ASP A 60 15.22 -29.35 28.16
C ASP A 60 14.07 -30.17 27.56
N PHE A 61 14.14 -30.45 26.25
CA PHE A 61 13.13 -31.24 25.54
C PHE A 61 13.04 -32.68 26.05
N ASP A 62 14.12 -33.23 26.63
CA ASP A 62 14.12 -34.55 27.28
C ASP A 62 13.46 -34.54 28.66
N ARG A 63 13.01 -33.36 29.16
CA ARG A 63 12.30 -33.20 30.44
C ARG A 63 13.13 -33.66 31.65
N ARG A 64 14.47 -33.54 31.59
CA ARG A 64 15.37 -33.97 32.68
C ARG A 64 15.28 -33.07 33.90
N TRP A 65 15.06 -31.77 33.67
CA TRP A 65 14.96 -30.79 34.74
C TRP A 65 13.60 -30.09 34.75
N GLU A 66 12.85 -30.32 35.81
CA GLU A 66 11.54 -29.71 36.04
C GLU A 66 11.68 -28.32 36.65
N MET A 67 10.82 -27.38 36.23
CA MET A 67 10.89 -25.96 36.61
C MET A 67 9.58 -25.35 37.10
N ALA A 68 8.44 -26.05 37.02
CA ALA A 68 7.18 -25.43 37.41
C ALA A 68 7.17 -25.03 38.89
N HIS A 69 6.56 -23.87 39.18
CA HIS A 69 6.51 -23.30 40.52
C HIS A 69 5.79 -24.14 41.56
N THR A 70 4.86 -24.99 41.15
CA THR A 70 4.13 -25.90 42.04
C THR A 70 4.14 -27.32 41.49
N PHE A 71 4.07 -28.31 42.39
CA PHE A 71 3.95 -29.71 42.00
C PHE A 71 2.69 -29.97 41.16
N LYS A 72 1.57 -29.30 41.50
CA LYS A 72 0.31 -29.44 40.77
C LYS A 72 0.41 -28.87 39.35
N ARG A 73 1.07 -27.72 39.17
CA ARG A 73 1.39 -27.18 37.84
C ARG A 73 2.32 -28.12 37.07
N GLN A 74 3.36 -28.66 37.69
CA GLN A 74 4.25 -29.63 37.04
C GLN A 74 3.46 -30.85 36.53
N LYS A 75 2.53 -31.37 37.33
CA LYS A 75 1.62 -32.44 36.90
C LYS A 75 0.74 -32.02 35.72
N ARG A 76 0.22 -30.79 35.73
CA ARG A 76 -0.54 -30.23 34.60
C ARG A 76 0.31 -30.13 33.33
N CYS A 77 1.58 -29.72 33.45
CA CYS A 77 2.53 -29.69 32.33
C CYS A 77 2.63 -31.08 31.65
N TYR A 78 2.86 -32.14 32.42
CA TYR A 78 2.89 -33.50 31.88
C TYR A 78 1.56 -33.92 31.25
N GLN A 79 0.43 -33.46 31.76
CA GLN A 79 -0.87 -33.86 31.22
C GLN A 79 -1.24 -33.13 29.93
N ARG A 80 -0.79 -31.87 29.76
CA ARG A 80 -1.36 -30.97 28.74
C ARG A 80 -0.36 -30.23 27.86
N TYR A 81 0.86 -29.96 28.33
CA TYR A 81 1.77 -29.01 27.66
C TYR A 81 2.99 -29.66 27.01
N GLN A 82 3.10 -31.00 27.04
CA GLN A 82 4.28 -31.72 26.54
C GLN A 82 4.60 -31.41 25.07
N THR A 83 3.60 -31.21 24.23
CA THR A 83 3.80 -30.93 22.80
C THR A 83 4.05 -29.45 22.50
N ASN A 84 3.97 -28.57 23.52
CA ASN A 84 4.10 -27.12 23.37
C ASN A 84 5.53 -26.68 23.68
N GLY A 85 6.29 -26.32 22.64
CA GLY A 85 7.68 -25.85 22.76
C GLY A 85 7.84 -24.61 23.63
N ALA A 86 6.79 -23.80 23.83
CA ALA A 86 6.85 -22.59 24.64
C ALA A 86 7.06 -22.85 26.14
N VAL A 87 6.85 -24.08 26.63
CA VAL A 87 7.11 -24.44 28.04
C VAL A 87 8.48 -25.06 28.27
N TYR A 88 9.35 -25.09 27.24
CA TYR A 88 10.70 -25.63 27.27
C TYR A 88 11.73 -24.52 27.08
N LEU A 89 12.64 -24.36 28.05
CA LEU A 89 13.67 -23.31 27.96
C LEU A 89 14.65 -23.55 26.80
N GLU A 90 14.94 -24.82 26.49
CA GLU A 90 15.77 -25.26 25.37
C GLU A 90 15.31 -24.68 24.02
N ALA A 91 14.00 -24.51 23.82
CA ALA A 91 13.45 -23.98 22.57
C ALA A 91 14.03 -22.60 22.23
N ILE A 92 14.10 -21.70 23.21
CA ILE A 92 14.70 -20.38 23.04
C ILE A 92 16.22 -20.48 23.04
N MET A 93 16.79 -21.20 24.00
CA MET A 93 18.23 -21.27 24.21
C MET A 93 18.99 -21.83 23.00
N ARG A 94 18.40 -22.73 22.21
CA ARG A 94 19.03 -23.23 20.97
C ARG A 94 19.06 -22.21 19.83
N ASN A 95 18.17 -21.22 19.86
CA ASN A 95 17.88 -20.34 18.72
C ASN A 95 18.42 -18.90 18.87
N VAL A 96 18.84 -18.51 20.08
CA VAL A 96 19.37 -17.17 20.40
C VAL A 96 20.90 -17.12 20.44
N ALA A 97 21.48 -15.92 20.30
CA ALA A 97 22.90 -15.69 20.52
C ALA A 97 23.23 -15.70 22.02
N TRP A 98 24.33 -16.36 22.40
CA TRP A 98 24.70 -16.67 23.79
C TRP A 98 25.67 -15.67 24.44
N ASP A 99 26.00 -14.58 23.77
CA ASP A 99 26.97 -13.56 24.18
C ASP A 99 26.65 -12.87 25.52
N ILE A 100 25.46 -13.10 26.08
CA ILE A 100 24.96 -12.48 27.32
C ILE A 100 25.08 -13.41 28.55
N TRP A 101 25.39 -14.70 28.38
CA TRP A 101 25.37 -15.68 29.48
C TRP A 101 26.76 -15.97 30.04
N ASN A 102 26.97 -15.65 31.33
CA ASN A 102 28.11 -16.12 32.11
C ASN A 102 27.75 -17.43 32.85
N GLU A 103 28.77 -18.25 33.09
CA GLU A 103 28.74 -19.62 33.60
C GLU A 103 27.66 -19.89 34.67
N LEU A 104 26.77 -20.86 34.39
CA LEU A 104 25.84 -21.44 35.36
C LEU A 104 26.54 -22.56 36.13
N ASP A 105 26.40 -22.56 37.46
CA ASP A 105 26.93 -23.60 38.34
C ASP A 105 26.06 -24.87 38.23
N LEU A 106 26.39 -25.74 37.27
CA LEU A 106 25.60 -26.91 36.85
C LEU A 106 26.20 -28.22 37.34
N THR A 107 25.35 -29.25 37.49
CA THR A 107 25.79 -30.64 37.65
C THR A 107 26.60 -31.11 36.43
N SER A 108 27.36 -32.21 36.52
CA SER A 108 28.15 -32.73 35.38
C SER A 108 27.32 -32.98 34.11
N GLU A 109 26.06 -33.40 34.25
CA GLU A 109 25.14 -33.54 33.11
C GLU A 109 24.65 -32.19 32.57
N GLY A 110 24.41 -31.21 33.46
CA GLY A 110 24.04 -29.85 33.07
C GLY A 110 25.18 -29.14 32.33
N GLN A 111 26.43 -29.37 32.71
CA GLN A 111 27.61 -28.85 31.98
C GLN A 111 27.69 -29.40 30.55
N PHE A 112 27.38 -30.69 30.34
CA PHE A 112 27.34 -31.28 29.00
C PHE A 112 26.20 -30.71 28.15
N TRP A 113 25.01 -30.56 28.72
CA TRP A 113 23.89 -29.92 28.04
C TRP A 113 24.22 -28.46 27.69
N MET A 114 24.76 -27.70 28.63
CA MET A 114 25.21 -26.31 28.45
C MET A 114 26.31 -26.16 27.41
N ALA A 115 27.13 -27.20 27.17
CA ALA A 115 28.10 -27.22 26.07
C ALA A 115 27.46 -27.54 24.70
N SER A 116 26.29 -28.17 24.68
CA SER A 116 25.60 -28.65 23.47
C SER A 116 24.58 -27.67 22.88
N VAL A 117 24.07 -26.74 23.69
CA VAL A 117 23.02 -25.78 23.29
C VAL A 117 23.59 -24.53 22.58
N PRO A 118 24.73 -23.93 23.01
CA PRO A 118 25.33 -22.80 22.31
C PRO A 118 25.70 -23.18 20.87
N ASN A 119 25.20 -22.41 19.90
CA ASN A 119 25.37 -22.65 18.45
C ASN A 119 24.71 -23.93 17.90
N ALA A 120 23.70 -24.48 18.59
CA ALA A 120 22.95 -25.63 18.10
C ALA A 120 22.18 -25.35 16.79
N PHE A 121 21.73 -24.10 16.61
CA PHE A 121 21.02 -23.68 15.41
C PHE A 121 21.92 -23.73 14.16
N LYS A 122 21.47 -24.48 13.14
CA LYS A 122 22.13 -24.56 11.82
C LYS A 122 21.26 -23.96 10.71
N SER A 123 20.01 -24.39 10.65
CA SER A 123 19.00 -23.94 9.69
C SER A 123 17.61 -24.07 10.31
N ILE A 124 16.63 -23.36 9.75
CA ILE A 124 15.23 -23.45 10.20
C ILE A 124 14.72 -24.89 10.03
N ASP A 125 14.97 -25.52 8.88
CA ASP A 125 14.43 -26.86 8.59
C ASP A 125 15.00 -27.94 9.51
N SER A 126 16.31 -27.93 9.75
CA SER A 126 16.95 -28.89 10.68
C SER A 126 16.48 -28.72 12.13
N GLU A 127 16.19 -27.49 12.54
CA GLU A 127 15.72 -27.22 13.91
C GLU A 127 14.25 -27.62 14.07
N VAL A 128 13.40 -27.38 13.05
CA VAL A 128 12.03 -27.91 13.02
C VAL A 128 12.01 -29.44 13.07
N GLU A 129 12.91 -30.10 12.33
CA GLU A 129 13.06 -31.55 12.37
C GLU A 129 13.45 -32.04 13.77
N TYR A 130 14.44 -31.40 14.41
CA TYR A 130 14.84 -31.73 15.78
C TYR A 130 13.68 -31.55 16.79
N TRP A 131 12.90 -30.48 16.69
CA TRP A 131 11.73 -30.28 17.56
C TRP A 131 10.68 -31.37 17.34
N THR A 132 10.46 -31.75 16.09
CA THR A 132 9.52 -32.81 15.71
C THR A 132 9.97 -34.17 16.24
N GLU A 133 11.27 -34.49 16.18
CA GLU A 133 11.85 -35.70 16.79
C GLU A 133 11.67 -35.76 18.32
N LYS A 134 11.50 -34.60 18.97
CA LYS A 134 11.23 -34.46 20.40
C LYS A 134 9.74 -34.38 20.74
N ASP A 135 8.86 -34.71 19.80
CA ASP A 135 7.39 -34.63 19.93
C ASP A 135 6.85 -33.21 20.20
N ILE A 136 7.58 -32.17 19.78
CA ILE A 136 7.16 -30.77 19.90
C ILE A 136 6.43 -30.35 18.62
N LEU A 137 5.12 -30.10 18.74
CA LEU A 137 4.22 -29.88 17.60
C LEU A 137 3.75 -28.44 17.45
N ASN A 138 3.77 -27.66 18.54
CA ASN A 138 3.29 -26.28 18.56
C ASN A 138 4.14 -25.43 19.50
N TYR A 139 4.03 -24.11 19.36
CA TYR A 139 4.66 -23.11 20.19
C TYR A 139 3.62 -22.05 20.56
N ILE A 140 2.85 -22.33 21.62
CA ILE A 140 1.74 -21.50 22.07
C ILE A 140 2.18 -20.73 23.31
N LEU A 141 2.34 -19.41 23.17
CA LEU A 141 2.66 -18.50 24.27
C LEU A 141 1.47 -18.27 25.19
N GLN A 142 1.75 -17.83 26.43
CA GLN A 142 0.69 -17.46 27.36
C GLN A 142 0.15 -16.06 27.04
N TRP A 143 -1.17 -15.91 27.16
CA TRP A 143 -1.82 -14.63 26.95
C TRP A 143 -1.45 -13.66 28.08
N ASN A 144 -1.03 -12.45 27.74
CA ASN A 144 -0.72 -11.40 28.73
C ASN A 144 -1.27 -10.06 28.25
N ASN A 145 -1.44 -9.14 29.18
CA ASN A 145 -1.81 -7.75 28.90
C ASN A 145 -0.70 -6.74 29.20
N CYS A 146 0.53 -7.22 29.41
CA CYS A 146 1.69 -6.35 29.61
C CYS A 146 2.14 -5.69 28.30
N ILE A 147 1.87 -6.32 27.15
CA ILE A 147 2.34 -5.86 25.84
C ILE A 147 1.17 -5.80 24.86
N GLN A 148 1.00 -4.65 24.21
CA GLN A 148 0.17 -4.53 23.02
C GLN A 148 0.93 -5.13 21.83
N ILE A 149 0.38 -6.21 21.26
CA ILE A 149 0.90 -6.81 20.02
C ILE A 149 0.65 -5.83 18.87
N GLY A 150 1.72 -5.53 18.14
CA GLY A 150 1.67 -4.67 16.96
C GLY A 150 1.31 -5.45 15.69
N ILE A 151 0.68 -4.77 14.74
CA ILE A 151 0.42 -5.31 13.40
C ILE A 151 0.56 -4.19 12.37
N SER A 152 1.10 -4.52 11.21
CA SER A 152 1.07 -3.64 10.04
C SER A 152 0.64 -4.45 8.83
N GLU A 153 -0.51 -4.10 8.27
CA GLU A 153 -1.02 -4.69 7.03
C GLU A 153 -1.09 -3.62 5.95
N SER A 154 -0.77 -4.02 4.71
CA SER A 154 -0.83 -3.13 3.56
C SER A 154 -1.32 -3.87 2.32
N ILE A 155 -2.08 -3.14 1.49
CA ILE A 155 -2.48 -3.57 0.15
C ILE A 155 -1.53 -2.91 -0.84
N THR A 156 -0.94 -3.67 -1.75
CA THR A 156 -0.06 -3.15 -2.78
C THR A 156 -0.87 -2.80 -4.03
N ILE A 157 -0.81 -1.54 -4.43
CA ILE A 157 -1.36 -1.07 -5.70
C ILE A 157 -0.25 -1.14 -6.74
N VAL A 158 -0.52 -1.83 -7.84
CA VAL A 158 0.41 -1.93 -8.97
C VAL A 158 -0.11 -1.10 -10.12
N ASN A 159 0.72 -0.17 -10.57
CA ASN A 159 0.37 0.73 -11.67
C ASN A 159 0.70 0.11 -13.06
N VAL A 160 0.35 0.83 -14.12
CA VAL A 160 0.61 0.42 -15.52
C VAL A 160 2.09 0.17 -15.83
N PHE A 161 3.01 0.78 -15.08
CA PHE A 161 4.46 0.62 -15.24
C PHE A 161 5.04 -0.53 -14.42
N GLY A 162 4.22 -1.24 -13.65
CA GLY A 162 4.67 -2.30 -12.74
C GLY A 162 5.33 -1.76 -11.47
N SER A 163 5.14 -0.48 -11.13
CA SER A 163 5.60 0.06 -9.85
C SER A 163 4.64 -0.35 -8.74
N TYR A 164 5.20 -0.81 -7.64
CA TYR A 164 4.48 -1.23 -6.44
C TYR A 164 4.34 -0.07 -5.47
N GLN A 165 3.12 0.17 -5.02
CA GLN A 165 2.83 1.18 -4.01
C GLN A 165 2.06 0.55 -2.85
N PRO A 166 2.67 0.40 -1.66
CA PRO A 166 1.98 -0.12 -0.50
C PRO A 166 1.03 0.95 0.07
N LEU A 167 -0.23 0.58 0.24
CA LEU A 167 -1.25 1.32 0.96
C LEU A 167 -1.49 0.62 2.28
N THR A 168 -0.98 1.16 3.38
CA THR A 168 -1.20 0.61 4.72
C THR A 168 -2.68 0.67 5.07
N THR A 169 -3.30 -0.50 5.31
CA THR A 169 -4.70 -0.64 5.69
C THR A 169 -4.88 -0.56 7.19
N TYR A 170 -4.00 -1.23 7.93
CA TYR A 170 -4.05 -1.31 9.39
C TYR A 170 -2.65 -1.14 9.99
N HIS A 171 -2.59 -0.38 11.08
CA HIS A 171 -1.35 -0.21 11.83
C HIS A 171 -1.64 -0.07 13.34
N ILE A 172 -1.25 -1.07 14.12
CA ILE A 172 -1.20 -1.00 15.58
C ILE A 172 0.27 -1.08 15.96
N ALA A 173 0.77 -0.09 16.70
CA ALA A 173 2.15 -0.10 17.19
C ALA A 173 2.30 -1.11 18.35
N HIS A 174 3.44 -1.79 18.38
CA HIS A 174 3.85 -2.56 19.56
C HIS A 174 4.13 -1.57 20.71
N THR A 175 3.48 -1.75 21.86
CA THR A 175 3.64 -0.83 23.00
C THR A 175 3.61 -1.58 24.33
N PRO A 176 4.61 -1.38 25.22
CA PRO A 176 4.55 -1.86 26.60
C PRO A 176 3.42 -1.17 27.38
N GLN A 177 2.56 -1.94 28.03
CA GLN A 177 1.42 -1.48 28.83
C GLN A 177 1.65 -1.73 30.34
N VAL A 178 2.86 -1.46 30.83
CA VAL A 178 3.27 -1.75 32.23
C VAL A 178 2.33 -1.12 33.26
N SER A 179 1.79 0.08 33.01
CA SER A 179 0.85 0.75 33.91
C SER A 179 -0.53 0.10 34.00
N LYS A 180 -0.86 -0.80 33.07
CA LYS A 180 -2.11 -1.58 33.04
C LYS A 180 -1.85 -3.08 33.16
N TRP A 181 -0.64 -3.49 33.52
CA TRP A 181 -0.27 -4.89 33.60
C TRP A 181 -0.92 -5.56 34.81
N THR A 182 -1.96 -6.35 34.55
CA THR A 182 -2.76 -7.01 35.59
C THR A 182 -2.57 -8.53 35.60
N THR A 183 -2.11 -9.10 34.48
CA THR A 183 -1.68 -10.50 34.40
C THR A 183 -0.48 -10.85 35.30
N PHE A 184 0.29 -9.85 35.76
CA PHE A 184 1.44 -10.01 36.67
C PHE A 184 1.12 -10.89 37.90
N GLY A 185 -0.07 -10.75 38.47
CA GLY A 185 -0.49 -11.55 39.61
C GLY A 185 -0.63 -13.04 39.25
N LEU A 186 -1.10 -13.35 38.05
CA LEU A 186 -1.28 -14.72 37.58
C LEU A 186 0.07 -15.38 37.26
N TYR A 187 0.93 -14.66 36.54
CA TYR A 187 2.33 -14.98 36.28
C TYR A 187 3.08 -13.74 35.80
N TRP A 188 4.36 -13.65 36.12
CA TRP A 188 5.18 -12.44 35.89
C TRP A 188 6.32 -12.62 34.88
N GLY A 189 6.36 -13.78 34.22
CA GLY A 189 7.37 -14.13 33.22
C GLY A 189 8.72 -14.59 33.81
N PHE A 190 9.53 -15.19 32.95
CA PHE A 190 10.75 -15.90 33.35
C PHE A 190 11.87 -15.00 33.90
N LEU A 191 12.03 -13.78 33.40
CA LEU A 191 13.07 -12.88 33.94
C LEU A 191 12.79 -12.49 35.39
N ALA A 192 11.52 -12.36 35.77
CA ALA A 192 11.14 -12.12 37.16
C ALA A 192 11.43 -13.36 38.03
N ASP A 193 11.26 -14.57 37.50
CA ASP A 193 11.66 -15.81 38.18
C ASP A 193 13.17 -15.85 38.42
N LEU A 194 13.99 -15.53 37.41
CA LEU A 194 15.45 -15.46 37.54
C LEU A 194 15.90 -14.40 38.55
N LEU A 195 15.30 -13.20 38.50
CA LEU A 195 15.62 -12.12 39.43
C LEU A 195 15.27 -12.51 40.87
N THR A 196 14.11 -13.15 41.06
CA THR A 196 13.66 -13.62 42.38
C THR A 196 14.56 -14.73 42.90
N ALA A 197 14.90 -15.71 42.05
CA ALA A 197 15.83 -16.78 42.36
C ALA A 197 17.21 -16.24 42.76
N SER A 198 17.72 -15.24 42.03
CA SER A 198 18.98 -14.56 42.34
C SER A 198 18.92 -13.77 43.65
N THR A 199 17.80 -13.08 43.92
CA THR A 199 17.64 -12.22 45.11
C THR A 199 17.54 -13.05 46.38
N PHE A 200 16.82 -14.17 46.34
CA PHE A 200 16.61 -15.04 47.49
C PHE A 200 17.52 -16.28 47.50
N ASN A 201 18.48 -16.35 46.57
CA ASN A 201 19.50 -17.40 46.46
C ASN A 201 18.92 -18.83 46.43
N PHE A 202 17.86 -19.04 45.64
CA PHE A 202 17.25 -20.35 45.41
C PHE A 202 17.38 -20.79 43.95
N SER A 203 17.19 -22.07 43.68
CA SER A 203 17.19 -22.63 42.33
C SER A 203 15.77 -22.76 41.78
N LEU A 204 15.58 -22.48 40.49
CA LEU A 204 14.31 -22.74 39.78
C LEU A 204 14.11 -24.22 39.43
N VAL A 205 15.18 -25.03 39.46
CA VAL A 205 15.10 -26.45 39.14
C VAL A 205 14.64 -27.23 40.37
N ARG A 206 13.52 -27.96 40.23
CA ARG A 206 12.85 -28.67 41.34
C ARG A 206 13.71 -29.73 42.00
N SER A 207 14.63 -30.37 41.26
CA SER A 207 15.53 -31.40 41.80
C SER A 207 16.72 -30.83 42.59
N SER A 208 16.90 -29.51 42.61
CA SER A 208 17.99 -28.86 43.34
C SER A 208 17.73 -28.84 44.85
N THR A 209 18.79 -29.03 45.65
CA THR A 209 18.72 -28.89 47.11
C THR A 209 18.44 -27.45 47.57
N LYS A 210 18.60 -26.47 46.66
CA LYS A 210 18.29 -25.06 46.89
C LYS A 210 16.93 -24.66 46.30
N TYR A 211 16.09 -25.59 45.87
CA TYR A 211 14.76 -25.26 45.35
C TYR A 211 13.90 -24.60 46.43
N SER A 212 13.33 -23.44 46.12
CA SER A 212 12.35 -22.79 46.99
C SER A 212 10.99 -23.44 46.70
N GLY A 213 10.47 -24.19 47.67
CA GLY A 213 9.31 -25.08 47.52
C GLY A 213 8.02 -24.44 46.99
N ASP A 214 7.04 -25.31 46.72
CA ASP A 214 5.79 -25.03 45.99
C ASP A 214 4.97 -23.83 46.49
N ASP A 215 5.05 -23.47 47.78
CA ASP A 215 4.23 -22.42 48.40
C ASP A 215 5.01 -21.14 48.73
N ASN A 216 6.35 -21.15 48.63
CA ASN A 216 7.17 -20.00 49.00
C ASN A 216 7.19 -18.91 47.93
N VAL A 217 6.95 -19.32 46.68
CA VAL A 217 6.91 -18.43 45.52
C VAL A 217 5.80 -17.39 45.75
N GLU A 218 4.55 -17.80 45.90
CA GLU A 218 3.41 -16.90 46.12
C GLU A 218 3.57 -15.96 47.34
N ASN A 219 4.12 -16.46 48.45
CA ASN A 219 4.30 -15.71 49.70
C ASN A 219 5.36 -14.60 49.61
N ASN A 220 6.25 -14.64 48.61
CA ASN A 220 7.25 -13.59 48.36
C ASN A 220 6.64 -12.41 47.58
N TYR A 221 5.73 -11.67 48.24
CA TYR A 221 5.18 -10.35 47.83
C TYR A 221 4.09 -10.29 46.75
N VAL A 222 3.53 -11.42 46.28
CA VAL A 222 2.50 -11.38 45.21
C VAL A 222 1.09 -11.61 45.71
N TYR A 223 0.91 -12.34 46.83
CA TYR A 223 -0.40 -12.58 47.39
C TYR A 223 -0.83 -11.47 48.37
N PRO A 224 -1.86 -10.66 48.05
CA PRO A 224 -2.19 -9.47 48.84
C PRO A 224 -3.13 -9.76 50.03
N PHE A 225 -3.56 -11.01 50.23
CA PHE A 225 -4.46 -11.45 51.32
C PHE A 225 -5.78 -10.66 51.44
N THR A 226 -6.28 -10.11 50.34
CA THR A 226 -7.62 -9.53 50.26
C THR A 226 -8.68 -10.62 50.09
N SER A 227 -9.94 -10.34 50.43
CA SER A 227 -11.05 -11.28 50.18
C SER A 227 -11.16 -11.72 48.72
N ALA A 228 -10.89 -10.82 47.78
CA ALA A 228 -10.87 -11.16 46.35
C ALA A 228 -9.72 -12.12 46.01
N SER A 229 -8.52 -11.85 46.50
CA SER A 229 -7.37 -12.73 46.27
C SER A 229 -7.54 -14.11 46.92
N ILE A 230 -8.17 -14.19 48.09
CA ILE A 230 -8.46 -15.46 48.79
C ILE A 230 -9.41 -16.31 47.96
N VAL A 231 -10.49 -15.71 47.44
CA VAL A 231 -11.44 -16.43 46.59
C VAL A 231 -10.77 -16.93 45.31
N ILE A 232 -9.93 -16.09 44.66
CA ILE A 232 -9.19 -16.49 43.46
C ILE A 232 -8.22 -17.64 43.79
N HIS A 233 -7.43 -17.50 44.85
CA HIS A 233 -6.49 -18.52 45.29
C HIS A 233 -7.18 -19.87 45.55
N ASP A 234 -8.28 -19.86 46.32
CA ASP A 234 -8.97 -21.08 46.75
C ASP A 234 -9.71 -21.78 45.61
N ILE A 235 -10.17 -21.03 44.61
CA ILE A 235 -10.98 -21.56 43.50
C ILE A 235 -10.11 -21.89 42.27
N LEU A 236 -9.15 -21.04 41.93
CA LEU A 236 -8.35 -21.16 40.72
C LEU A 236 -6.99 -21.81 41.03
N GLY A 237 -6.31 -21.35 42.08
CA GLY A 237 -5.02 -21.86 42.53
C GLY A 237 -4.06 -20.73 42.90
N PRO A 238 -2.85 -21.06 43.38
CA PRO A 238 -1.90 -20.08 43.86
C PRO A 238 -1.42 -19.15 42.74
N PHE A 239 -1.27 -17.87 43.05
CA PHE A 239 -0.71 -16.86 42.17
C PHE A 239 0.71 -17.27 41.74
N ARG A 240 1.11 -16.87 40.53
CA ARG A 240 2.34 -17.33 39.83
C ARG A 240 2.34 -18.79 39.37
N SER A 241 1.20 -19.49 39.46
CA SER A 241 1.02 -20.84 38.91
C SER A 241 -0.16 -20.95 37.94
N ILE A 242 -0.80 -19.83 37.62
CA ILE A 242 -2.00 -19.77 36.78
C ILE A 242 -1.56 -19.50 35.34
N ASP A 243 -1.78 -20.47 34.45
CA ASP A 243 -1.51 -20.31 33.03
C ASP A 243 -2.70 -19.62 32.34
N THR A 244 -2.43 -18.82 31.32
CA THR A 244 -3.47 -18.15 30.51
C THR A 244 -3.31 -18.48 29.04
N PHE A 245 -4.36 -19.01 28.42
CA PHE A 245 -4.36 -19.32 26.98
C PHE A 245 -5.50 -18.64 26.25
N PHE A 246 -5.19 -18.04 25.11
CA PHE A 246 -6.19 -17.49 24.19
C PHE A 246 -6.91 -18.63 23.49
N ILE A 247 -8.25 -18.58 23.45
CA ILE A 247 -9.09 -19.58 22.79
C ILE A 247 -9.68 -18.96 21.51
N ALA A 248 -9.38 -19.57 20.37
CA ALA A 248 -9.99 -19.24 19.09
C ALA A 248 -11.46 -19.68 19.04
N PRO A 249 -12.34 -18.95 18.33
CA PRO A 249 -13.67 -19.45 18.01
C PRO A 249 -13.58 -20.80 17.28
N PRO A 250 -14.37 -21.82 17.66
CA PRO A 250 -14.42 -23.09 16.92
C PRO A 250 -14.81 -22.85 15.46
N THR A 251 -14.24 -23.64 14.54
CA THR A 251 -14.53 -23.52 13.09
C THR A 251 -16.02 -23.67 12.80
N ASP A 252 -16.70 -24.60 13.45
CA ASP A 252 -18.16 -24.81 13.31
C ASP A 252 -18.98 -23.56 13.70
N LEU A 253 -18.56 -22.84 14.75
CA LEU A 253 -19.23 -21.62 15.20
C LEU A 253 -18.96 -20.47 14.21
N ALA A 254 -17.71 -20.34 13.75
CA ALA A 254 -17.34 -19.35 12.76
C ALA A 254 -18.13 -19.56 11.46
N ASP A 255 -18.24 -20.80 10.97
CA ASP A 255 -18.99 -21.15 9.76
C ASP A 255 -20.50 -20.85 9.91
N MET A 256 -21.07 -21.11 11.09
CA MET A 256 -22.47 -20.77 11.40
C MET A 256 -22.72 -19.26 11.33
N VAL A 257 -21.87 -18.45 11.97
CA VAL A 257 -21.98 -16.99 11.95
C VAL A 257 -21.79 -16.46 10.52
N MET A 258 -20.79 -16.97 9.78
CA MET A 258 -20.56 -16.58 8.39
C MET A 258 -21.75 -16.91 7.47
N THR A 259 -22.37 -18.08 7.67
CA THR A 259 -23.57 -18.48 6.91
C THR A 259 -24.75 -17.55 7.22
N PHE A 260 -24.98 -17.27 8.51
CA PHE A 260 -26.01 -16.33 8.94
C PHE A 260 -25.82 -14.94 8.32
N ASP A 261 -24.61 -14.39 8.35
CA ASP A 261 -24.35 -13.06 7.79
C ASP A 261 -24.48 -13.02 6.28
N SER A 262 -24.02 -14.06 5.59
CA SER A 262 -24.24 -14.20 4.14
C SER A 262 -25.73 -14.19 3.79
N ASP A 263 -26.56 -14.93 4.53
CA ASP A 263 -28.01 -14.98 4.31
C ASP A 263 -28.70 -13.67 4.69
N LEU A 264 -28.28 -13.04 5.78
CA LEU A 264 -28.76 -11.71 6.20
C LEU A 264 -28.46 -10.66 5.13
N LEU A 265 -27.21 -10.57 4.67
CA LEU A 265 -26.78 -9.63 3.64
C LEU A 265 -27.57 -9.83 2.33
N LYS A 266 -27.72 -11.09 1.89
CA LYS A 266 -28.54 -11.43 0.71
C LYS A 266 -29.98 -10.98 0.88
N SER A 267 -30.56 -11.14 2.07
CA SER A 267 -31.92 -10.70 2.39
C SER A 267 -32.06 -9.17 2.37
N LEU A 268 -31.10 -8.43 2.95
CA LEU A 268 -31.08 -6.96 2.96
C LEU A 268 -30.84 -6.36 1.57
N GLN A 269 -30.09 -7.04 0.71
CA GLN A 269 -29.88 -6.66 -0.68
C GLN A 269 -31.13 -6.86 -1.54
N THR A 270 -31.80 -8.00 -1.39
CA THR A 270 -32.93 -8.39 -2.23
C THR A 270 -34.24 -7.73 -1.81
N ASN A 271 -34.43 -7.46 -0.51
CA ASN A 271 -35.68 -6.91 0.02
C ASN A 271 -35.51 -5.55 0.71
N ALA A 272 -36.07 -4.49 0.10
CA ALA A 272 -36.00 -3.13 0.63
C ALA A 272 -36.73 -2.95 1.98
N THR A 273 -37.77 -3.74 2.27
CA THR A 273 -38.49 -3.65 3.54
C THR A 273 -37.69 -4.27 4.68
N HIS A 274 -36.97 -5.37 4.43
CA HIS A 274 -36.06 -5.96 5.40
C HIS A 274 -34.94 -4.97 5.75
N TYR A 275 -34.42 -4.26 4.75
CA TYR A 275 -33.42 -3.21 4.97
C TYR A 275 -33.96 -2.05 5.82
N SER A 276 -35.17 -1.55 5.57
CA SER A 276 -35.74 -0.46 6.38
C SER A 276 -35.97 -0.88 7.83
N VAL A 277 -36.56 -2.06 8.05
CA VAL A 277 -36.81 -2.59 9.41
C VAL A 277 -35.50 -2.84 10.16
N PHE A 278 -34.49 -3.39 9.47
CA PHE A 278 -33.18 -3.62 10.07
C PHE A 278 -32.50 -2.30 10.48
N LYS A 279 -32.65 -1.24 9.68
CA LYS A 279 -32.11 0.09 10.00
C LYS A 279 -32.78 0.73 11.22
N ASP A 280 -34.04 0.42 11.46
CA ASP A 280 -34.79 0.94 12.61
C ASP A 280 -34.41 0.23 13.94
N LEU A 281 -33.66 -0.88 13.89
CA LEU A 281 -33.16 -1.55 15.08
C LEU A 281 -32.06 -0.72 15.76
N THR A 282 -32.30 -0.31 17.00
CA THR A 282 -31.35 0.49 17.78
C THR A 282 -30.43 -0.37 18.63
N THR A 283 -29.17 0.02 18.74
CA THR A 283 -28.22 -0.54 19.71
C THR A 283 -28.61 -0.14 21.13
N THR A 284 -28.73 -1.10 22.05
CA THR A 284 -29.11 -0.85 23.46
C THR A 284 -28.21 -1.61 24.42
N SER A 285 -27.95 -1.05 25.62
CA SER A 285 -27.19 -1.71 26.69
C SER A 285 -28.13 -2.31 27.73
N TRP A 286 -28.00 -3.59 28.02
CA TRP A 286 -28.85 -4.33 28.96
C TRP A 286 -28.03 -4.88 30.12
N ASP A 287 -28.63 -4.89 31.32
CA ASP A 287 -28.01 -5.48 32.51
C ASP A 287 -28.12 -6.99 32.45
N ALA A 288 -27.00 -7.58 32.07
CA ALA A 288 -26.91 -8.94 31.63
C ALA A 288 -26.66 -9.91 32.81
N ILE A 289 -27.52 -9.86 33.84
CA ILE A 289 -27.26 -10.53 35.12
C ILE A 289 -28.19 -11.75 35.31
N PRO A 290 -27.63 -12.98 35.43
CA PRO A 290 -28.42 -14.16 35.80
C PRO A 290 -29.24 -13.97 37.07
N GLU A 291 -30.48 -14.47 37.10
CA GLU A 291 -31.37 -14.36 38.27
C GLU A 291 -30.75 -15.00 39.53
N THR A 292 -30.02 -16.11 39.38
CA THR A 292 -29.36 -16.83 40.47
C THR A 292 -28.29 -15.99 41.16
N TRP A 293 -27.67 -15.04 40.46
CA TRP A 293 -26.64 -14.18 41.04
C TRP A 293 -27.24 -13.14 41.96
N ARG A 294 -28.52 -12.77 41.79
CA ARG A 294 -29.23 -11.77 42.60
C ARG A 294 -30.14 -12.37 43.68
N GLN A 295 -30.13 -13.69 43.83
CA GLN A 295 -31.06 -14.38 44.72
C GLN A 295 -30.78 -14.11 46.21
N PHE A 296 -29.53 -13.74 46.55
CA PHE A 296 -29.09 -13.45 47.92
C PHE A 296 -28.36 -12.10 47.97
N ASP A 297 -28.18 -11.53 49.17
CA ASP A 297 -27.44 -10.28 49.40
C ASP A 297 -25.93 -10.53 49.38
N TYR A 298 -25.42 -10.95 48.22
CA TYR A 298 -24.01 -11.23 48.03
C TYR A 298 -23.18 -9.94 47.97
N GLN A 299 -22.00 -9.98 48.56
CA GLN A 299 -20.92 -9.06 48.22
C GLN A 299 -20.15 -9.61 47.02
N TYR A 300 -20.07 -8.81 45.96
CA TYR A 300 -19.39 -9.23 44.73
C TYR A 300 -17.95 -8.72 44.74
N PHE A 301 -17.02 -9.64 44.54
CA PHE A 301 -15.60 -9.34 44.37
C PHE A 301 -15.22 -9.61 42.93
N GLY A 302 -14.47 -8.68 42.34
CA GLY A 302 -13.76 -8.80 41.07
C GLY A 302 -14.43 -9.65 39.99
N GLY A 303 -15.05 -9.03 38.98
CA GLY A 303 -15.46 -9.78 37.78
C GLY A 303 -14.27 -10.28 36.95
N SER A 304 -13.08 -9.68 37.12
CA SER A 304 -11.82 -10.11 36.51
C SER A 304 -10.94 -10.86 37.52
N PRO A 305 -10.46 -12.08 37.22
CA PRO A 305 -9.53 -12.82 38.09
C PRO A 305 -8.15 -12.16 38.19
N MET A 306 -7.87 -11.16 37.36
CA MET A 306 -6.63 -10.37 37.42
C MET A 306 -6.69 -9.24 38.46
N CYS A 307 -7.89 -8.89 38.94
CA CYS A 307 -8.11 -7.76 39.85
C CYS A 307 -8.28 -8.20 41.30
N ASN A 308 -7.20 -8.77 41.84
CA ASN A 308 -7.16 -9.42 43.15
C ASN A 308 -7.07 -8.48 44.36
N ILE A 309 -7.16 -7.16 44.17
CA ILE A 309 -7.13 -6.15 45.26
C ILE A 309 -8.41 -5.30 45.37
N ARG A 310 -9.43 -5.55 44.54
CA ARG A 310 -10.64 -4.73 44.53
C ARG A 310 -11.50 -4.93 45.79
N PRO A 311 -12.11 -3.86 46.32
CA PRO A 311 -13.09 -3.98 47.39
C PRO A 311 -14.40 -4.62 46.89
N ALA A 312 -15.21 -5.10 47.82
CA ALA A 312 -16.55 -5.62 47.55
C ALA A 312 -17.46 -4.54 46.92
N THR A 313 -18.33 -4.97 46.01
CA THR A 313 -19.45 -4.17 45.48
C THR A 313 -20.79 -4.80 45.81
N THR A 314 -21.85 -3.99 45.81
CA THR A 314 -23.25 -4.42 45.96
C THR A 314 -23.89 -4.85 44.65
N PHE A 315 -23.19 -4.67 43.53
CA PHE A 315 -23.61 -5.06 42.19
C PHE A 315 -22.61 -6.01 41.55
N VAL A 316 -23.08 -6.83 40.62
CA VAL A 316 -22.26 -7.74 39.81
C VAL A 316 -21.34 -6.92 38.91
N GLN A 317 -20.03 -7.15 39.04
CA GLN A 317 -19.01 -6.44 38.27
C GLN A 317 -18.86 -7.03 36.87
N SER A 318 -18.43 -6.21 35.92
CA SER A 318 -18.06 -6.65 34.58
C SER A 318 -16.82 -7.58 34.60
N THR A 319 -16.76 -8.47 33.61
CA THR A 319 -15.70 -9.50 33.45
C THR A 319 -14.34 -8.87 33.11
N PHE A 320 -13.31 -9.67 32.82
CA PHE A 320 -12.00 -9.15 32.45
C PHE A 320 -11.98 -8.44 31.08
N SER A 321 -11.04 -7.53 30.90
CA SER A 321 -10.70 -6.92 29.61
C SER A 321 -9.18 -6.83 29.48
N PHE A 322 -8.67 -6.88 28.25
CA PHE A 322 -7.24 -6.70 27.96
C PHE A 322 -6.73 -5.35 28.50
N ASP A 323 -7.53 -4.29 28.33
CA ASP A 323 -7.20 -2.94 28.78
C ASP A 323 -7.60 -2.64 30.24
N ASP A 324 -8.05 -3.64 31.02
CA ASP A 324 -8.45 -3.42 32.41
C ASP A 324 -7.22 -3.18 33.30
N ALA A 325 -7.12 -1.98 33.84
CA ALA A 325 -6.09 -1.56 34.80
C ALA A 325 -6.50 -1.80 36.28
N CYS A 326 -7.52 -2.62 36.52
CA CYS A 326 -8.06 -2.89 37.85
C CYS A 326 -8.53 -1.65 38.63
N GLY A 327 -8.98 -0.62 37.90
CA GLY A 327 -9.54 0.62 38.46
C GLY A 327 -10.93 0.45 39.06
N GLN A 328 -11.76 1.50 38.99
CA GLN A 328 -13.11 1.50 39.56
C GLN A 328 -13.98 0.37 38.97
N PRO A 329 -14.69 -0.41 39.82
CA PRO A 329 -15.52 -1.51 39.36
C PRO A 329 -16.71 -0.99 38.54
N LYS A 330 -16.95 -1.62 37.39
CA LYS A 330 -18.08 -1.30 36.51
C LYS A 330 -19.16 -2.36 36.64
N PRO A 331 -20.46 -2.01 36.55
CA PRO A 331 -21.53 -3.00 36.54
C PRO A 331 -21.47 -3.86 35.27
N MET A 332 -21.87 -5.13 35.39
CA MET A 332 -21.97 -6.05 34.26
C MET A 332 -23.07 -5.61 33.29
N GLN A 333 -22.67 -5.17 32.10
CA GLN A 333 -23.57 -4.74 31.03
C GLN A 333 -23.19 -5.36 29.70
N MET A 334 -24.19 -5.57 28.85
CA MET A 334 -24.01 -6.08 27.50
C MET A 334 -24.68 -5.18 26.48
N THR A 335 -23.89 -4.67 25.54
CA THR A 335 -24.39 -3.93 24.38
C THR A 335 -24.92 -4.91 23.36
N ILE A 336 -26.17 -4.74 22.94
CA ILE A 336 -26.83 -5.57 21.95
C ILE A 336 -26.97 -4.74 20.67
N ASN A 337 -26.28 -5.17 19.62
CA ASN A 337 -26.40 -4.59 18.28
C ASN A 337 -27.44 -5.38 17.45
N ALA A 338 -27.93 -4.79 16.35
CA ALA A 338 -28.98 -5.37 15.53
C ALA A 338 -28.64 -6.78 14.98
N GLN A 339 -27.39 -6.99 14.54
CA GLN A 339 -26.95 -8.27 13.95
C GLN A 339 -26.86 -9.38 15.00
N SER A 340 -26.19 -9.11 16.12
CA SER A 340 -26.06 -10.06 17.23
C SER A 340 -27.41 -10.39 17.87
N ALA A 341 -28.33 -9.42 17.98
CA ALA A 341 -29.69 -9.66 18.43
C ALA A 341 -30.45 -10.61 17.50
N LEU A 342 -30.34 -10.41 16.19
CA LEU A 342 -31.00 -11.25 15.19
C LEU A 342 -30.38 -12.66 15.14
N PHE A 343 -29.05 -12.76 15.24
CA PHE A 343 -28.35 -14.04 15.35
C PHE A 343 -28.79 -14.82 16.60
N ALA A 344 -28.85 -14.15 17.76
CA ALA A 344 -29.32 -14.77 18.97
C ALA A 344 -30.79 -15.19 18.85
N TYR A 345 -31.66 -14.33 18.32
CA TYR A 345 -33.09 -14.63 18.15
C TYR A 345 -33.37 -15.82 17.23
N THR A 346 -32.63 -15.95 16.13
CA THR A 346 -32.81 -17.05 15.17
C THR A 346 -32.38 -18.39 15.77
N ASN A 347 -31.31 -18.41 16.57
CA ASN A 347 -30.82 -19.62 17.24
C ASN A 347 -31.60 -20.01 18.51
N LEU A 348 -32.39 -19.09 19.09
CA LEU A 348 -33.29 -19.42 20.21
C LEU A 348 -34.43 -20.39 19.83
N ARG A 349 -34.69 -20.60 18.53
CA ARG A 349 -35.82 -21.42 18.05
C ARG A 349 -35.46 -22.86 17.68
N THR A 350 -34.19 -23.24 17.73
CA THR A 350 -33.73 -24.59 17.38
C THR A 350 -33.20 -25.30 18.62
N SER A 351 -33.90 -26.35 19.06
CA SER A 351 -33.53 -27.15 20.22
C SER A 351 -32.65 -28.34 19.82
N VAL A 352 -31.31 -28.29 20.02
CA VAL A 352 -30.45 -29.50 20.20
C VAL A 352 -29.18 -29.21 21.04
N ILE A 353 -29.12 -29.88 22.20
CA ILE A 353 -28.04 -30.51 23.02
C ILE A 353 -26.82 -29.72 23.58
N LEU A 354 -26.96 -29.44 24.89
CA LEU A 354 -26.06 -29.37 26.08
C LEU A 354 -24.54 -29.65 25.99
N ARG A 355 -23.74 -28.67 26.43
CA ARG A 355 -22.96 -28.68 27.71
C ARG A 355 -22.91 -27.24 28.30
N GLN A 356 -23.15 -27.09 29.60
CA GLN A 356 -23.21 -25.81 30.36
C GLN A 356 -21.81 -25.20 30.64
N PRO A 357 -21.64 -23.90 30.98
CA PRO A 357 -22.61 -22.81 31.10
C PRO A 357 -22.17 -21.46 30.44
N LEU A 358 -22.73 -21.15 29.26
CA LEU A 358 -23.04 -19.77 28.82
C LEU A 358 -24.47 -19.67 28.23
N LEU A 359 -25.09 -20.82 27.91
CA LEU A 359 -26.32 -20.94 27.13
C LEU A 359 -27.50 -21.58 27.90
N GLN A 360 -27.54 -21.50 29.24
CA GLN A 360 -28.63 -22.13 30.01
C GLN A 360 -29.78 -21.18 30.38
N GLY A 361 -31.01 -21.68 30.27
CA GLY A 361 -32.23 -20.99 30.73
C GLY A 361 -32.52 -19.69 29.99
N LYS A 362 -33.06 -18.71 30.72
CA LYS A 362 -33.39 -17.35 30.21
C LYS A 362 -32.15 -16.56 29.73
N TRP A 363 -30.93 -17.05 30.01
CA TRP A 363 -29.66 -16.39 29.65
C TRP A 363 -29.18 -16.69 28.22
N SER A 364 -29.77 -17.70 27.56
CA SER A 364 -29.34 -18.20 26.24
C SER A 364 -29.21 -17.13 25.16
N PHE A 365 -30.10 -16.13 25.14
CA PHE A 365 -30.02 -14.99 24.22
C PHE A 365 -28.68 -14.25 24.33
N PHE A 366 -28.31 -13.83 25.53
CA PHE A 366 -27.06 -13.10 25.78
C PHE A 366 -25.83 -13.97 25.53
N GLY A 367 -25.94 -15.28 25.78
CA GLY A 367 -24.90 -16.24 25.43
C GLY A 367 -24.62 -16.26 23.92
N TYR A 368 -25.66 -16.32 23.08
CA TYR A 368 -25.50 -16.27 21.62
C TYR A 368 -24.98 -14.92 21.10
N VAL A 369 -25.39 -13.80 21.72
CA VAL A 369 -24.80 -12.49 21.43
C VAL A 369 -23.30 -12.52 21.72
N GLY A 370 -22.88 -13.11 22.84
CA GLY A 370 -21.47 -13.21 23.21
C GLY A 370 -20.65 -14.08 22.26
N LEU A 371 -21.24 -15.20 21.79
CA LEU A 371 -20.62 -16.07 20.78
C LEU A 371 -20.46 -15.37 19.42
N TYR A 372 -21.49 -14.63 18.98
CA TYR A 372 -21.40 -13.82 17.76
C TYR A 372 -20.31 -12.76 17.87
N GLU A 373 -20.25 -12.03 18.99
CA GLU A 373 -19.21 -11.02 19.24
C GLU A 373 -17.80 -11.63 19.33
N TRP A 374 -17.67 -12.87 19.83
CA TRP A 374 -16.39 -13.58 19.87
C TRP A 374 -15.88 -13.95 18.47
N VAL A 375 -16.75 -14.43 17.57
CA VAL A 375 -16.35 -14.73 16.17
C VAL A 375 -15.81 -13.49 15.46
N TYR A 376 -16.41 -12.32 15.73
CA TYR A 376 -15.98 -11.04 15.19
C TYR A 376 -14.89 -10.34 16.02
N GLY A 377 -14.24 -11.02 16.96
CA GLY A 377 -13.15 -10.44 17.75
C GLY A 377 -13.54 -9.25 18.63
N HIS A 378 -14.84 -8.93 18.77
CA HIS A 378 -15.34 -7.92 19.71
C HIS A 378 -15.24 -8.41 21.16
N ARG A 379 -15.00 -9.70 21.37
CA ARG A 379 -14.64 -10.29 22.66
C ARG A 379 -13.56 -11.34 22.47
N GLU A 380 -12.85 -11.62 23.55
CA GLU A 380 -11.84 -12.66 23.62
C GLU A 380 -12.27 -13.70 24.65
N VAL A 381 -11.88 -14.95 24.42
CA VAL A 381 -12.07 -16.03 25.38
C VAL A 381 -10.70 -16.46 25.87
N ILE A 382 -10.50 -16.38 27.18
CA ILE A 382 -9.24 -16.77 27.83
C ILE A 382 -9.52 -17.95 28.76
N SER A 383 -8.69 -18.99 28.66
CA SER A 383 -8.64 -20.11 29.62
C SER A 383 -7.66 -19.74 30.72
N PHE A 384 -8.16 -19.57 31.95
CA PHE A 384 -7.37 -19.44 33.17
C PHE A 384 -7.20 -20.82 33.80
N GLU A 385 -5.98 -21.34 33.81
CA GLU A 385 -5.68 -22.70 34.22
C GLU A 385 -4.78 -22.71 35.44
N GLY A 386 -5.37 -22.83 36.62
CA GLY A 386 -4.65 -22.92 37.88
C GLY A 386 -4.57 -24.35 38.43
N ASP A 387 -4.02 -24.47 39.63
CA ASP A 387 -3.81 -25.76 40.29
C ASP A 387 -5.07 -26.38 40.89
N VAL A 388 -6.09 -25.56 41.13
CA VAL A 388 -7.37 -26.01 41.71
C VAL A 388 -8.44 -26.12 40.64
N GLY A 389 -8.55 -25.12 39.77
CA GLY A 389 -9.61 -25.03 38.78
C GLY A 389 -9.16 -24.49 37.44
N ILE A 390 -10.00 -24.73 36.43
CA ILE A 390 -9.86 -24.18 35.08
C ILE A 390 -11.13 -23.40 34.77
N PHE A 391 -10.97 -22.15 34.36
CA PHE A 391 -12.08 -21.26 34.04
C PHE A 391 -11.86 -20.68 32.64
N VAL A 392 -12.78 -21.00 31.73
CA VAL A 392 -12.82 -20.42 30.39
C VAL A 392 -13.79 -19.25 30.42
N VAL A 393 -13.28 -18.03 30.32
CA VAL A 393 -14.04 -16.81 30.56
C VAL A 393 -14.05 -15.95 29.30
N LEU A 394 -15.22 -15.39 28.98
CA LEU A 394 -15.41 -14.42 27.90
C LEU A 394 -15.14 -13.01 28.44
N SER A 395 -14.42 -12.19 27.67
CA SER A 395 -14.05 -10.81 28.04
C SER A 395 -15.22 -9.83 27.94
N GLU A 396 -15.03 -8.62 28.44
CA GLU A 396 -15.87 -7.46 28.13
C GLU A 396 -15.81 -7.13 26.62
N PRO A 397 -16.79 -6.39 26.07
CA PRO A 397 -16.69 -5.86 24.72
C PRO A 397 -15.41 -5.05 24.53
N LEU A 398 -14.60 -5.46 23.58
CA LEU A 398 -13.47 -4.71 23.06
C LEU A 398 -13.97 -3.79 21.95
N TYR A 399 -13.63 -2.50 22.06
CA TYR A 399 -13.97 -1.53 21.04
C TYR A 399 -13.07 -1.70 19.82
N SER A 400 -13.68 -1.64 18.64
CA SER A 400 -12.93 -1.61 17.39
C SER A 400 -12.12 -0.33 17.27
N ILE A 401 -10.92 -0.43 16.73
CA ILE A 401 -10.05 0.71 16.46
C ILE A 401 -10.42 1.26 15.09
N PRO A 402 -10.90 2.52 14.99
CA PRO A 402 -11.20 3.14 13.71
C PRO A 402 -9.91 3.53 13.00
N PHE A 403 -9.76 3.07 11.76
CA PHE A 403 -8.75 3.50 10.82
C PHE A 403 -9.39 4.38 9.75
N VAL A 404 -8.81 5.55 9.57
CA VAL A 404 -9.18 6.48 8.50
C VAL A 404 -8.11 6.35 7.44
N ALA A 405 -8.52 6.01 6.21
CA ALA A 405 -7.63 6.14 5.07
C ALA A 405 -7.26 7.62 4.93
N GLU A 406 -6.01 7.96 5.23
CA GLU A 406 -5.55 9.34 5.21
C GLU A 406 -5.28 9.78 3.77
N ASP A 407 -6.06 10.74 3.26
CA ASP A 407 -5.97 11.26 1.88
C ASP A 407 -4.56 11.75 1.50
N ARG A 408 -3.73 12.11 2.48
CA ARG A 408 -2.33 12.56 2.28
C ARG A 408 -1.36 11.42 1.96
N LYS A 409 -1.70 10.17 2.27
CA LYS A 409 -0.85 9.00 2.01
C LYS A 409 -0.94 8.50 0.57
N MET A 410 -1.92 8.97 -0.21
CA MET A 410 -2.04 8.66 -1.64
C MET A 410 -1.35 9.77 -2.46
N PRO A 411 -0.10 9.60 -2.91
CA PRO A 411 0.63 10.65 -3.61
C PRO A 411 -0.07 10.97 -4.93
N ASN A 412 -0.64 12.16 -4.99
CA ASN A 412 -1.27 12.70 -6.19
C ASN A 412 -0.38 13.70 -6.93
N THR A 413 0.83 13.97 -6.42
CA THR A 413 1.78 14.96 -6.93
C THR A 413 2.16 14.73 -8.41
N THR A 414 2.52 13.49 -8.77
CA THR A 414 2.82 13.12 -10.16
C THR A 414 1.60 13.32 -11.07
N SER A 415 0.40 12.96 -10.60
CA SER A 415 -0.84 13.16 -11.37
C SER A 415 -1.19 14.64 -11.55
N GLN A 416 -0.98 15.47 -10.51
CA GLN A 416 -1.20 16.92 -10.56
C GLN A 416 -0.21 17.60 -11.51
N TYR A 417 1.05 17.16 -11.53
CA TYR A 417 2.05 17.66 -12.48
C TYR A 417 1.67 17.33 -13.92
N LEU A 418 1.34 16.05 -14.21
CA LEU A 418 0.90 15.63 -15.55
C LEU A 418 -0.36 16.40 -15.99
N TRP A 419 -1.29 16.65 -15.08
CA TRP A 419 -2.48 17.46 -15.32
C TRP A 419 -2.13 18.93 -15.62
N ALA A 420 -1.32 19.58 -14.79
CA ALA A 420 -0.91 20.97 -14.97
C ALA A 420 -0.16 21.17 -16.29
N MET A 421 0.73 20.23 -16.64
CA MET A 421 1.46 20.24 -17.91
C MET A 421 0.52 20.05 -19.11
N ALA A 422 -0.45 19.15 -19.02
CA ALA A 422 -1.47 18.98 -20.06
C ALA A 422 -2.34 20.23 -20.24
N VAL A 423 -2.69 20.93 -19.15
CA VAL A 423 -3.42 22.21 -19.21
C VAL A 423 -2.55 23.29 -19.86
N ALA A 424 -1.32 23.50 -19.38
CA ALA A 424 -0.42 24.53 -19.87
C ALA A 424 -0.13 24.37 -21.37
N THR A 425 0.19 23.16 -21.81
CA THR A 425 0.44 22.87 -23.23
C THR A 425 -0.82 23.06 -24.10
N SER A 426 -2.02 22.80 -23.56
CA SER A 426 -3.28 23.07 -24.27
C SER A 426 -3.54 24.58 -24.43
N VAL A 427 -3.25 25.37 -23.39
CA VAL A 427 -3.39 26.83 -23.42
C VAL A 427 -2.46 27.45 -24.47
N VAL A 428 -1.20 27.01 -24.52
CA VAL A 428 -0.24 27.49 -25.52
C VAL A 428 -0.70 27.17 -26.94
N LEU A 429 -1.09 25.92 -27.21
CA LEU A 429 -1.61 25.56 -28.54
C LEU A 429 -2.88 26.34 -28.88
N LEU A 430 -3.81 26.51 -27.95
CA LEU A 430 -5.01 27.29 -28.18
C LEU A 430 -4.69 28.75 -28.56
N ALA A 431 -3.76 29.39 -27.83
CA ALA A 431 -3.34 30.76 -28.13
C ALA A 431 -2.72 30.87 -29.53
N VAL A 432 -1.85 29.93 -29.91
CA VAL A 432 -1.23 29.89 -31.24
C VAL A 432 -2.26 29.60 -32.34
N ALA A 433 -3.24 28.72 -32.07
CA ALA A 433 -4.32 28.42 -33.01
C ALA A 433 -5.20 29.65 -33.28
N ILE A 434 -5.57 30.40 -32.22
CA ILE A 434 -6.33 31.65 -32.34
C ILE A 434 -5.53 32.69 -33.13
N ALA A 435 -4.24 32.85 -32.83
CA ALA A 435 -3.36 33.77 -33.54
C ALA A 435 -3.25 33.41 -35.03
N ALA A 436 -2.98 32.13 -35.35
CA ALA A 436 -2.88 31.64 -36.72
C ALA A 436 -4.19 31.84 -37.50
N LEU A 437 -5.34 31.59 -36.86
CA LEU A 437 -6.66 31.83 -37.46
C LEU A 437 -6.93 33.32 -37.68
N ALA A 438 -6.60 34.19 -36.72
CA ALA A 438 -6.75 35.63 -36.87
C ALA A 438 -5.87 36.18 -38.01
N PHE A 439 -4.65 35.67 -38.16
CA PHE A 439 -3.75 36.02 -39.26
C PHE A 439 -4.26 35.51 -40.61
N HIS A 440 -4.87 34.32 -40.66
CA HIS A 440 -5.50 33.79 -41.87
C HIS A 440 -6.71 34.64 -42.30
N LEU A 441 -7.60 34.98 -41.36
CA LEU A 441 -8.80 35.78 -41.61
C LEU A 441 -8.49 37.23 -42.01
N ARG A 442 -7.37 37.79 -41.54
CA ARG A 442 -6.92 39.15 -41.92
C ARG A 442 -6.13 39.17 -43.23
N GLY A 443 -5.67 38.02 -43.72
CA GLY A 443 -4.87 37.91 -44.94
C GLY A 443 -5.73 37.62 -46.18
N ASN A 444 -5.22 37.97 -47.36
CA ASN A 444 -5.82 37.59 -48.65
C ASN A 444 -5.42 36.16 -49.06
N SER A 445 -5.70 35.17 -48.20
CA SER A 445 -5.31 33.78 -48.49
C SER A 445 -6.22 33.12 -49.51
N LYS A 446 -5.62 32.34 -50.42
CA LYS A 446 -6.34 31.57 -51.46
C LYS A 446 -6.57 30.10 -51.07
N SER A 447 -5.99 29.62 -49.97
CA SER A 447 -6.04 28.19 -49.59
C SER A 447 -5.95 27.99 -48.08
N SER A 448 -6.84 27.18 -47.51
CA SER A 448 -6.86 26.84 -46.07
C SER A 448 -6.16 25.52 -45.75
N HIS A 449 -5.60 24.81 -46.74
CA HIS A 449 -5.05 23.46 -46.56
C HIS A 449 -3.90 23.39 -45.54
N HIS A 450 -3.13 24.47 -45.38
CA HIS A 450 -2.03 24.54 -44.43
C HIS A 450 -2.49 24.51 -42.97
N LEU A 451 -3.75 24.91 -42.67
CA LEU A 451 -4.31 24.87 -41.32
C LEU A 451 -4.56 23.44 -40.82
N PHE A 452 -4.80 22.47 -41.73
CA PHE A 452 -4.92 21.05 -41.35
C PHE A 452 -3.58 20.44 -40.88
N SER A 453 -2.46 21.08 -41.21
CA SER A 453 -1.13 20.72 -40.72
C SER A 453 -0.75 21.42 -39.41
N TYR A 454 -1.72 22.07 -38.74
CA TYR A 454 -1.49 22.85 -37.52
C TYR A 454 -0.73 22.09 -36.44
N ASN A 455 -1.24 20.95 -35.98
CA ASN A 455 -0.60 20.16 -34.92
C ASN A 455 0.83 19.73 -35.26
N ARG A 456 1.11 19.46 -36.55
CA ARG A 456 2.41 18.99 -37.05
C ARG A 456 3.47 20.07 -37.09
N ILE A 457 3.05 21.33 -37.26
CA ILE A 457 3.95 22.48 -37.34
C ILE A 457 4.03 23.15 -35.98
N ALA A 458 2.89 23.52 -35.40
CA ALA A 458 2.83 24.25 -34.15
C ALA A 458 3.33 23.42 -32.95
N GLY A 459 3.06 22.11 -32.92
CA GLY A 459 3.47 21.22 -31.83
C GLY A 459 5.00 21.22 -31.59
N PRO A 460 5.83 20.77 -32.56
CA PRO A 460 7.28 20.78 -32.42
C PRO A 460 7.88 22.17 -32.19
N VAL A 461 7.23 23.21 -32.69
CA VAL A 461 7.75 24.58 -32.68
C VAL A 461 7.47 25.32 -31.36
N TRP A 462 6.24 25.22 -30.85
CA TRP A 462 5.79 25.99 -29.69
C TRP A 462 5.83 25.18 -28.39
N LEU A 463 5.69 23.86 -28.46
CA LEU A 463 5.79 22.99 -27.27
C LEU A 463 7.16 22.28 -27.19
N GLY A 464 7.68 21.84 -28.33
CA GLY A 464 8.85 20.97 -28.38
C GLY A 464 8.51 19.49 -28.16
N ARG A 465 9.42 18.62 -28.61
CA ARG A 465 9.25 17.16 -28.59
C ARG A 465 9.02 16.58 -27.18
N PRO A 466 9.76 16.99 -26.12
CA PRO A 466 9.58 16.42 -24.79
C PRO A 466 8.18 16.63 -24.21
N LEU A 467 7.61 17.83 -24.36
CA LEU A 467 6.27 18.14 -23.86
C LEU A 467 5.17 17.40 -24.63
N MET A 468 5.34 17.23 -25.95
CA MET A 468 4.43 16.39 -26.74
C MET A 468 4.48 14.92 -26.33
N LEU A 469 5.69 14.38 -26.07
CA LEU A 469 5.84 13.02 -25.55
C LEU A 469 5.17 12.86 -24.18
N LEU A 470 5.36 13.83 -23.29
CA LEU A 470 4.73 13.82 -21.97
C LEU A 470 3.21 13.78 -22.07
N ARG A 471 2.61 14.63 -22.92
CA ARG A 471 1.16 14.60 -23.20
C ARG A 471 0.69 13.24 -23.71
N SER A 472 1.40 12.69 -24.71
CA SER A 472 1.05 11.39 -25.28
C SER A 472 1.15 10.27 -24.25
N THR A 473 2.13 10.35 -23.36
CA THR A 473 2.37 9.37 -22.29
C THR A 473 1.25 9.43 -21.25
N THR A 474 0.83 10.63 -20.84
CA THR A 474 -0.31 10.80 -19.91
C THR A 474 -1.58 10.15 -20.47
N ALA A 475 -1.91 10.42 -21.74
CA ALA A 475 -3.08 9.83 -22.38
C ALA A 475 -2.94 8.30 -22.57
N LEU A 476 -1.72 7.82 -22.83
CA LEU A 476 -1.41 6.39 -22.96
C LEU A 476 -1.58 5.66 -21.62
N VAL A 477 -1.16 6.26 -20.50
CA VAL A 477 -1.38 5.72 -19.15
C VAL A 477 -2.87 5.64 -18.84
N VAL A 478 -3.64 6.71 -19.11
CA VAL A 478 -5.10 6.71 -18.90
C VAL A 478 -5.78 5.66 -19.78
N LEU A 479 -5.37 5.56 -21.05
CA LEU A 479 -5.80 4.51 -21.98
C LEU A 479 -5.25 3.15 -21.64
N SER A 480 -4.32 2.98 -20.70
CA SER A 480 -3.79 1.71 -20.18
C SER A 480 -4.33 1.33 -18.80
N THR A 481 -5.10 2.23 -18.18
CA THR A 481 -5.73 2.08 -16.86
C THR A 481 -7.20 1.64 -16.94
N SER A 482 -7.70 0.93 -15.93
CA SER A 482 -9.12 0.53 -15.79
C SER A 482 -10.00 1.64 -15.21
N PRO A 483 -11.15 1.99 -15.81
CA PRO A 483 -12.13 2.89 -15.21
C PRO A 483 -13.00 2.11 -14.21
N ILE A 484 -12.54 2.03 -12.97
CA ILE A 484 -13.27 1.41 -11.87
C ILE A 484 -13.98 2.52 -11.08
N LEU A 485 -15.28 2.34 -10.82
CA LEU A 485 -16.01 3.17 -9.87
C LEU A 485 -16.32 2.38 -8.61
N PHE A 486 -16.12 3.02 -7.47
CA PHE A 486 -16.66 2.55 -6.22
C PHE A 486 -18.12 3.02 -6.09
N ASP A 487 -19.01 2.09 -5.77
CA ASP A 487 -20.44 2.33 -5.53
C ASP A 487 -20.79 1.70 -4.19
N SER A 488 -21.59 2.39 -3.37
CA SER A 488 -22.01 1.90 -2.06
C SER A 488 -23.52 2.03 -1.86
N PRO A 489 -24.33 1.30 -2.64
CA PRO A 489 -25.76 1.30 -2.42
C PRO A 489 -26.06 0.63 -1.08
N ARG A 490 -26.70 1.36 -0.15
CA ARG A 490 -27.13 0.86 1.17
C ARG A 490 -25.98 0.45 2.10
N GLY A 491 -24.82 1.13 2.03
CA GLY A 491 -23.69 0.85 2.92
C GLY A 491 -22.96 -0.46 2.60
N MET A 492 -23.00 -0.90 1.35
CA MET A 492 -22.29 -2.07 0.87
C MET A 492 -21.39 -1.65 -0.28
N GLY A 493 -20.09 -1.51 0.01
CA GLY A 493 -19.09 -1.10 -0.96
C GLY A 493 -18.86 -2.16 -2.03
N ARG A 494 -18.95 -1.76 -3.30
CA ARG A 494 -18.58 -2.60 -4.45
C ARG A 494 -17.83 -1.79 -5.50
N PHE A 495 -16.83 -2.40 -6.10
CA PHE A 495 -16.24 -1.89 -7.33
C PHE A 495 -17.05 -2.39 -8.51
N HIS A 496 -17.45 -1.49 -9.40
CA HIS A 496 -18.05 -1.85 -10.67
C HIS A 496 -17.32 -1.15 -11.82
N PHE A 497 -17.14 -1.89 -12.91
CA PHE A 497 -16.54 -1.37 -14.12
C PHE A 497 -17.52 -0.41 -14.80
N LYS A 498 -17.09 0.84 -15.05
CA LYS A 498 -17.86 1.80 -15.87
C LYS A 498 -17.12 2.07 -17.17
N PRO A 499 -17.60 1.57 -18.32
CA PRO A 499 -16.94 1.83 -19.59
C PRO A 499 -16.89 3.33 -19.88
N ARG A 500 -15.72 3.80 -20.32
CA ARG A 500 -15.53 5.20 -20.76
C ARG A 500 -16.45 5.50 -21.96
N SER A 501 -17.03 6.69 -21.97
CA SER A 501 -17.87 7.13 -23.09
C SER A 501 -17.09 7.10 -24.41
N VAL A 502 -17.79 6.94 -25.53
CA VAL A 502 -17.15 6.91 -26.86
C VAL A 502 -16.39 8.21 -27.12
N ILE A 503 -16.99 9.35 -26.77
CA ILE A 503 -16.37 10.68 -26.94
C ILE A 503 -15.07 10.79 -26.14
N TYR A 504 -15.07 10.34 -24.88
CA TYR A 504 -13.87 10.40 -24.04
C TYR A 504 -12.74 9.52 -24.57
N ARG A 505 -13.08 8.36 -25.15
CA ARG A 505 -12.09 7.49 -25.82
C ARG A 505 -11.53 8.12 -27.09
N LEU A 506 -12.36 8.72 -27.93
CA LEU A 506 -11.92 9.41 -29.14
C LEU A 506 -10.96 10.56 -28.80
N LEU A 507 -11.26 11.31 -27.73
CA LEU A 507 -10.40 12.37 -27.22
C LEU A 507 -9.05 11.80 -26.76
N LEU A 508 -9.04 10.77 -25.92
CA LEU A 508 -7.79 10.15 -25.46
C LEU A 508 -6.96 9.56 -26.61
N ALA A 509 -7.61 8.94 -27.61
CA ALA A 509 -6.92 8.44 -28.80
C ALA A 509 -6.29 9.58 -29.62
N SER A 510 -6.93 10.75 -29.67
CA SER A 510 -6.35 11.94 -30.29
C SER A 510 -5.15 12.47 -29.50
N GLU A 511 -5.18 12.42 -28.17
CA GLU A 511 -4.04 12.82 -27.34
C GLU A 511 -2.86 11.84 -27.44
N VAL A 512 -3.10 10.52 -27.54
CA VAL A 512 -2.02 9.57 -27.79
C VAL A 512 -1.41 9.75 -29.19
N SER A 513 -2.16 10.31 -30.15
CA SER A 513 -1.66 10.55 -31.52
C SER A 513 -0.52 11.57 -31.58
N TRP A 514 -0.30 12.39 -30.53
CA TRP A 514 0.92 13.20 -30.39
C TRP A 514 2.20 12.37 -30.45
N LEU A 515 2.16 11.09 -30.06
CA LEU A 515 3.28 10.16 -30.21
C LEU A 515 3.65 9.98 -31.70
N THR A 516 2.66 9.80 -32.58
CA THR A 516 2.87 9.67 -34.03
C THR A 516 3.48 10.94 -34.63
N GLU A 517 3.08 12.10 -34.12
CA GLU A 517 3.63 13.39 -34.55
C GLU A 517 5.10 13.53 -34.17
N VAL A 518 5.47 13.17 -32.93
CA VAL A 518 6.88 13.16 -32.50
C VAL A 518 7.71 12.22 -33.36
N VAL A 519 7.24 10.98 -33.56
CA VAL A 519 7.96 9.98 -34.36
C VAL A 519 8.13 10.44 -35.80
N SER A 520 7.08 10.99 -36.41
CA SER A 520 7.15 11.53 -37.78
C SER A 520 8.11 12.72 -37.87
N ASP A 521 8.10 13.62 -36.89
CA ASP A 521 9.01 14.78 -36.82
C ASP A 521 10.47 14.38 -36.59
N VAL A 522 10.76 13.25 -35.90
CA VAL A 522 12.13 12.70 -35.79
C VAL A 522 12.57 12.11 -37.13
N LEU A 523 11.66 11.37 -37.78
CA LEU A 523 11.92 10.71 -39.05
C LEU A 523 11.94 11.67 -40.25
N LEU A 524 11.62 12.95 -40.08
CA LEU A 524 11.72 13.97 -41.14
C LEU A 524 13.11 14.03 -41.77
N ILE A 525 14.17 13.70 -41.02
CA ILE A 525 15.55 13.61 -41.52
C ILE A 525 15.66 12.60 -42.70
N PHE A 526 14.91 11.52 -42.64
CA PHE A 526 14.94 10.44 -43.64
C PHE A 526 13.76 10.48 -44.62
N THR A 527 12.66 11.13 -44.24
CA THR A 527 11.38 11.07 -44.94
C THR A 527 11.00 12.37 -45.64
N HIS A 528 11.90 13.36 -45.68
CA HIS A 528 11.65 14.70 -46.21
C HIS A 528 10.88 14.73 -47.54
N ASP A 529 11.24 13.87 -48.49
CA ASP A 529 10.65 13.84 -49.85
C ASP A 529 9.19 13.37 -49.89
N PHE A 530 8.72 12.66 -48.86
CA PHE A 530 7.40 12.02 -48.84
C PHE A 530 6.62 12.23 -47.55
N ALA A 531 7.16 12.99 -46.59
CA ALA A 531 6.57 13.27 -45.29
C ALA A 531 5.15 13.85 -45.39
N ARG A 532 4.89 14.68 -46.42
CA ARG A 532 3.57 15.27 -46.68
C ARG A 532 2.45 14.24 -46.84
N LEU A 533 2.76 13.09 -47.44
CA LEU A 533 1.79 12.00 -47.62
C LEU A 533 1.86 10.98 -46.48
N GLN A 534 3.07 10.65 -46.01
CA GLN A 534 3.29 9.63 -44.98
C GLN A 534 2.69 10.01 -43.62
N ALA A 535 2.91 11.24 -43.17
CA ALA A 535 2.52 11.66 -41.83
C ALA A 535 0.99 11.64 -41.58
N PRO A 536 0.12 12.22 -42.45
CA PRO A 536 -1.34 12.12 -42.29
C PRO A 536 -1.87 10.69 -42.35
N ILE A 537 -1.35 9.86 -43.27
CA ILE A 537 -1.74 8.45 -43.37
C ILE A 537 -1.39 7.70 -42.08
N SER A 538 -0.17 7.91 -41.56
CA SER A 538 0.30 7.25 -40.33
C SER A 538 -0.57 7.63 -39.12
N SER A 539 -0.93 8.91 -38.96
CA SER A 539 -1.77 9.36 -37.85
C SER A 539 -3.21 8.83 -37.95
N VAL A 540 -3.79 8.73 -39.16
CA VAL A 540 -5.13 8.15 -39.35
C VAL A 540 -5.15 6.65 -39.05
N ILE A 541 -4.16 5.89 -39.55
CA ILE A 541 -4.04 4.46 -39.28
C ILE A 541 -3.88 4.21 -37.78
N PHE A 542 -3.00 4.96 -37.13
CA PHE A 542 -2.78 4.84 -35.69
C PHE A 542 -4.04 5.18 -34.88
N TRP A 543 -4.70 6.29 -35.20
CA TRP A 543 -5.91 6.71 -34.50
C TRP A 543 -7.05 5.69 -34.66
N LEU A 544 -7.22 5.12 -35.86
CA LEU A 544 -8.18 4.02 -36.08
C LEU A 544 -7.78 2.76 -35.30
N ALA A 545 -6.50 2.38 -35.31
CA ALA A 545 -6.02 1.20 -34.60
C ALA A 545 -6.30 1.32 -33.09
N VAL A 546 -6.00 2.46 -32.45
CA VAL A 546 -6.25 2.68 -31.02
C VAL A 546 -7.76 2.66 -30.69
N ASN A 547 -8.62 3.17 -31.56
CA ASN A 547 -10.08 3.17 -31.33
C ASN A 547 -10.75 1.81 -31.59
N LEU A 548 -10.24 1.05 -32.56
CA LEU A 548 -10.74 -0.29 -32.90
C LEU A 548 -10.19 -1.37 -31.97
N PHE A 549 -9.02 -1.13 -31.36
CA PHE A 549 -8.40 -2.04 -30.41
C PHE A 549 -9.21 -2.08 -29.10
N ARG A 550 -10.18 -2.99 -29.05
CA ARG A 550 -10.93 -3.35 -27.86
C ARG A 550 -10.28 -4.56 -27.21
N VAL A 551 -9.59 -4.35 -26.10
CA VAL A 551 -9.27 -5.42 -25.17
C VAL A 551 -10.21 -5.25 -23.99
N ASN A 552 -11.19 -6.15 -23.88
CA ASN A 552 -11.99 -6.25 -22.67
C ASN A 552 -11.05 -6.66 -21.53
N MET A 553 -10.99 -5.86 -20.47
CA MET A 553 -10.40 -6.30 -19.18
C MET A 553 -11.41 -7.15 -18.40
N ASP A 554 -12.18 -7.99 -19.09
CA ASP A 554 -13.20 -8.86 -18.49
C ASP A 554 -12.59 -10.12 -17.85
N ASN A 555 -11.28 -10.34 -17.98
CA ASN A 555 -10.74 -11.69 -17.78
C ASN A 555 -10.20 -12.01 -16.38
N ASP A 556 -9.88 -11.03 -15.51
CA ASP A 556 -9.74 -11.31 -14.08
C ASP A 556 -9.42 -10.08 -13.22
N LEU A 557 -9.91 -10.08 -11.99
CA LEU A 557 -9.30 -9.39 -10.85
C LEU A 557 -8.64 -10.49 -10.02
N THR A 558 -7.38 -10.84 -10.32
CA THR A 558 -6.63 -11.81 -9.52
C THR A 558 -6.29 -11.19 -8.18
N CYS A 559 -7.08 -11.49 -7.15
CA CYS A 559 -6.76 -11.14 -5.77
C CYS A 559 -5.92 -12.26 -5.16
N SER A 560 -4.63 -12.29 -5.52
CA SER A 560 -3.63 -13.04 -4.76
C SER A 560 -3.16 -12.14 -3.63
N SER A 561 -3.76 -12.28 -2.44
CA SER A 561 -3.38 -11.61 -1.18
C SER A 561 -2.88 -10.16 -1.33
N GLY A 562 -3.81 -9.21 -1.31
CA GLY A 562 -3.48 -7.80 -1.13
C GLY A 562 -2.86 -7.06 -2.31
N GLU A 563 -2.81 -7.63 -3.52
CA GLU A 563 -2.37 -6.90 -4.72
C GLU A 563 -3.55 -6.44 -5.59
N VAL A 564 -3.62 -5.13 -5.87
CA VAL A 564 -4.62 -4.54 -6.77
C VAL A 564 -3.92 -3.97 -8.00
N ASN A 565 -4.08 -4.68 -9.13
CA ASN A 565 -3.53 -4.28 -10.42
C ASN A 565 -4.44 -3.26 -11.12
N ILE A 566 -4.00 -2.00 -11.20
CA ILE A 566 -4.73 -0.91 -11.84
C ILE A 566 -4.14 -0.66 -13.23
N GLY A 567 -4.60 -1.44 -14.22
CA GLY A 567 -4.20 -1.34 -15.62
C GLY A 567 -3.24 -2.44 -16.07
N ALA A 568 -2.78 -2.38 -17.32
CA ALA A 568 -1.95 -3.41 -17.92
C ALA A 568 -0.75 -2.81 -18.67
N SER A 569 0.46 -3.23 -18.29
CA SER A 569 1.71 -2.85 -18.95
C SER A 569 1.78 -3.35 -20.40
N SER A 570 1.26 -4.56 -20.65
CA SER A 570 1.13 -5.13 -21.99
C SER A 570 0.35 -4.22 -22.94
N ARG A 571 -0.71 -3.55 -22.44
CA ARG A 571 -1.51 -2.62 -23.25
C ARG A 571 -0.72 -1.36 -23.63
N ALA A 572 0.06 -0.82 -22.70
CA ALA A 572 0.93 0.32 -22.95
C ALA A 572 1.95 0.00 -24.06
N TYR A 573 2.63 -1.15 -23.98
CA TYR A 573 3.60 -1.58 -24.99
C TYR A 573 2.95 -1.85 -26.36
N LEU A 574 1.76 -2.44 -26.38
CA LEU A 574 1.02 -2.67 -27.64
C LEU A 574 0.62 -1.37 -28.34
N ILE A 575 0.18 -0.34 -27.60
CA ILE A 575 -0.13 0.97 -28.17
C ILE A 575 1.13 1.60 -28.79
N VAL A 576 2.28 1.52 -28.10
CA VAL A 576 3.56 2.00 -28.64
C VAL A 576 3.95 1.20 -29.90
N ALA A 577 3.77 -0.12 -29.89
CA ALA A 577 4.06 -0.96 -31.07
C ALA A 577 3.16 -0.59 -32.26
N PHE A 578 1.86 -0.38 -32.05
CA PHE A 578 0.95 0.09 -33.09
C PHE A 578 1.37 1.44 -33.68
N ASN A 579 1.97 2.32 -32.87
CA ASN A 579 2.49 3.58 -33.36
C ASN A 579 3.57 3.38 -34.43
N PHE A 580 4.60 2.61 -34.10
CA PHE A 580 5.70 2.31 -35.03
C PHE A 580 5.22 1.55 -36.28
N ILE A 581 4.30 0.60 -36.12
CA ILE A 581 3.71 -0.13 -37.25
C ILE A 581 2.93 0.83 -38.17
N SER A 582 2.15 1.74 -37.60
CA SER A 582 1.36 2.71 -38.38
C SER A 582 2.25 3.65 -39.19
N VAL A 583 3.36 4.11 -38.59
CA VAL A 583 4.37 4.94 -39.27
C VAL A 583 5.08 4.18 -40.39
N PHE A 584 5.39 2.90 -40.17
CA PHE A 584 5.98 2.04 -41.18
C PHE A 584 5.04 1.83 -42.38
N ILE A 585 3.78 1.46 -42.13
CA ILE A 585 2.77 1.27 -43.17
C ILE A 585 2.54 2.57 -43.95
N GLY A 586 2.39 3.70 -43.27
CA GLY A 586 2.24 5.00 -43.91
C GLY A 586 3.44 5.38 -44.79
N SER A 587 4.65 5.03 -44.37
CA SER A 587 5.88 5.23 -45.15
C SER A 587 5.92 4.38 -46.42
N VAL A 588 5.49 3.11 -46.34
CA VAL A 588 5.41 2.20 -47.50
C VAL A 588 4.38 2.71 -48.50
N ILE A 589 3.18 3.07 -48.05
CA ILE A 589 2.11 3.60 -48.91
C ILE A 589 2.58 4.88 -49.63
N ALA A 590 3.19 5.81 -48.90
CA ALA A 590 3.70 7.04 -49.48
C ALA A 590 4.78 6.81 -50.55
N LYS A 591 5.73 5.89 -50.29
CA LYS A 591 6.78 5.54 -51.26
C LYS A 591 6.20 4.86 -52.50
N LEU A 592 5.23 3.95 -52.36
CA LEU A 592 4.59 3.29 -53.50
C LEU A 592 3.82 4.29 -54.37
N TYR A 593 3.09 5.21 -53.73
CA TYR A 593 2.35 6.25 -54.43
C TYR A 593 3.27 7.19 -55.22
N LEU A 594 4.35 7.68 -54.61
CA LEU A 594 5.31 8.58 -55.27
C LEU A 594 6.17 7.87 -56.33
N ARG A 595 6.44 6.58 -56.16
CA ARG A 595 7.10 5.77 -57.20
C ARG A 595 6.21 5.64 -58.45
N SER A 596 4.89 5.62 -58.26
CA SER A 596 3.91 5.59 -59.35
C SER A 596 3.64 6.97 -59.96
N HIS A 597 3.86 8.06 -59.21
CA HIS A 597 3.63 9.44 -59.65
C HIS A 597 4.92 10.25 -59.49
N ARG A 598 5.86 10.11 -60.45
CA ARG A 598 7.10 10.90 -60.49
C ARG A 598 6.77 12.39 -60.65
N GLN A 599 6.92 13.18 -59.59
CA GLN A 599 7.06 14.63 -59.69
C GLN A 599 8.50 15.04 -59.30
N PRO A 600 9.16 15.91 -60.10
CA PRO A 600 10.44 16.49 -59.71
C PRO A 600 10.24 17.46 -58.54
N CYS A 601 10.95 17.24 -57.44
CA CYS A 601 10.94 18.13 -56.29
C CYS A 601 11.91 19.29 -56.57
N GLU A 602 11.38 20.48 -56.85
CA GLU A 602 12.20 21.69 -56.87
C GLU A 602 12.59 22.07 -55.43
N MET A 603 13.90 22.14 -55.17
CA MET A 603 14.43 22.59 -53.89
C MET A 603 14.18 24.10 -53.72
N LEU A 604 13.17 24.46 -52.93
CA LEU A 604 12.91 25.84 -52.57
C LEU A 604 13.86 26.30 -51.45
N LYS A 605 14.63 27.36 -51.72
CA LYS A 605 15.57 27.97 -50.76
C LYS A 605 14.84 28.88 -49.78
N VAL A 606 14.45 28.36 -48.62
CA VAL A 606 13.99 29.19 -47.48
C VAL A 606 14.74 28.77 -46.21
N ASN A 607 15.77 29.53 -45.82
CA ASN A 607 16.74 29.16 -44.78
C ASN A 607 16.30 29.42 -43.33
N LEU A 608 15.06 29.88 -43.09
CA LEU A 608 14.60 30.30 -41.75
C LEU A 608 13.33 29.57 -41.24
N LEU A 609 12.73 28.70 -42.05
CA LEU A 609 11.55 27.94 -41.63
C LEU A 609 11.94 26.62 -40.95
N PRO A 610 11.16 26.15 -39.96
CA PRO A 610 11.35 24.83 -39.41
C PRO A 610 11.10 23.75 -40.49
N ALA A 611 11.83 22.63 -40.39
CA ALA A 611 11.73 21.52 -41.34
C ALA A 611 10.28 21.00 -41.50
N SER A 612 9.48 21.03 -40.44
CA SER A 612 8.06 20.68 -40.48
C SER A 612 7.24 21.61 -41.40
N ALA A 613 7.47 22.93 -41.35
CA ALA A 613 6.78 23.88 -42.22
C ALA A 613 7.17 23.69 -43.70
N LEU A 614 8.45 23.40 -43.97
CA LEU A 614 8.95 23.14 -45.32
C LEU A 614 8.37 21.83 -45.88
N ALA A 615 8.34 20.77 -45.08
CA ALA A 615 7.87 19.46 -45.49
C ALA A 615 6.35 19.40 -45.73
N TYR A 616 5.55 20.10 -44.91
CA TYR A 616 4.08 19.98 -44.96
C TYR A 616 3.37 21.06 -45.79
N CYS A 617 3.92 22.28 -45.88
CA CYS A 617 3.25 23.40 -46.53
C CYS A 617 3.83 23.83 -47.87
N LEU A 618 5.10 23.48 -48.20
CA LEU A 618 5.81 23.91 -49.41
C LEU A 618 5.50 25.39 -49.79
N PRO A 619 5.79 26.35 -48.88
CA PRO A 619 5.38 27.73 -49.10
C PRO A 619 6.19 28.36 -50.23
N ASN A 620 5.52 28.88 -51.27
CA ASN A 620 6.20 29.53 -52.39
C ASN A 620 6.53 30.99 -52.06
N GLY A 621 7.81 31.36 -52.18
CA GLY A 621 8.31 32.75 -52.07
C GLY A 621 9.17 33.04 -50.84
N ASP A 622 9.62 34.30 -50.71
CA ASP A 622 10.45 34.77 -49.60
C ASP A 622 9.64 34.96 -48.30
N ILE A 623 10.32 35.06 -47.16
CA ILE A 623 9.71 35.11 -45.80
C ILE A 623 8.59 36.17 -45.65
N TRP A 624 8.69 37.27 -46.40
CA TRP A 624 7.73 38.36 -46.42
C TRP A 624 6.49 38.05 -47.27
N SER A 625 6.62 37.15 -48.25
CA SER A 625 5.55 36.71 -49.15
C SER A 625 4.78 35.48 -48.65
N ILE A 626 5.34 34.73 -47.69
CA ILE A 626 4.67 33.58 -47.08
C ILE A 626 3.43 34.04 -46.30
N GLU A 627 2.43 33.18 -46.22
CA GLU A 627 1.20 33.48 -45.50
C GLU A 627 1.44 33.72 -44.00
N ALA A 628 0.75 34.70 -43.42
CA ALA A 628 0.93 35.11 -42.03
C ALA A 628 0.60 33.98 -41.03
N SER A 629 -0.37 33.13 -41.38
CA SER A 629 -0.75 31.94 -40.62
C SER A 629 0.38 30.90 -40.57
N ILE A 630 1.02 30.60 -41.71
CA ILE A 630 2.15 29.66 -41.81
C ILE A 630 3.36 30.20 -41.03
N ALA A 631 3.63 31.50 -41.14
CA ALA A 631 4.68 32.16 -40.36
C ALA A 631 4.41 32.04 -38.84
N CYS A 632 3.18 32.35 -38.40
CA CYS A 632 2.77 32.27 -36.99
C CYS A 632 2.90 30.83 -36.44
N MET A 633 2.39 29.83 -37.17
CA MET A 633 2.54 28.42 -36.81
C MET A 633 4.02 28.01 -36.74
N SER A 634 4.85 28.61 -37.60
CA SER A 634 6.29 28.39 -37.64
C SER A 634 7.06 29.17 -36.58
N GLY A 635 6.42 29.93 -35.69
CA GLY A 635 7.08 30.71 -34.64
C GLY A 635 7.65 32.05 -35.12
N LEU A 636 7.25 32.52 -36.30
CA LEU A 636 7.63 33.80 -36.88
C LEU A 636 6.46 34.77 -36.80
N ILE A 637 6.61 35.88 -36.10
CA ILE A 637 5.57 36.92 -36.00
C ILE A 637 6.01 38.14 -36.77
N ARG A 638 5.15 38.63 -37.66
CA ARG A 638 5.40 39.82 -38.46
C ARG A 638 4.62 41.00 -37.90
N PHE A 639 5.29 42.13 -37.74
CA PHE A 639 4.64 43.37 -37.35
C PHE A 639 5.27 44.55 -38.07
N HIS A 640 4.51 45.62 -38.19
CA HIS A 640 4.94 46.86 -38.82
C HIS A 640 5.14 47.92 -37.76
N TYR A 641 6.28 48.61 -37.81
CA TYR A 641 6.54 49.76 -36.97
C TYR A 641 7.08 50.90 -37.84
N GLY A 642 6.29 51.96 -38.00
CA GLY A 642 6.61 53.04 -38.93
C GLY A 642 6.50 52.59 -40.39
N MET A 643 7.59 52.69 -41.16
CA MET A 643 7.69 52.26 -42.57
C MET A 643 8.46 50.94 -42.74
N ILE A 644 8.93 50.32 -41.65
CA ILE A 644 9.81 49.15 -41.68
C ILE A 644 9.02 47.91 -41.24
N GLN A 645 9.17 46.81 -41.97
CA GLN A 645 8.63 45.51 -41.58
C GLN A 645 9.65 44.75 -40.72
N TYR A 646 9.15 44.18 -39.62
CA TYR A 646 9.93 43.38 -38.69
C TYR A 646 9.39 41.95 -38.64
N VAL A 647 10.30 40.98 -38.55
CA VAL A 647 9.98 39.58 -38.22
C VAL A 647 10.70 39.22 -36.93
N ILE A 648 9.97 38.77 -35.93
CA ILE A 648 10.54 38.15 -34.74
C ILE A 648 10.50 36.62 -34.87
N ASP A 649 11.65 35.99 -34.74
CA ASP A 649 11.77 34.55 -34.55
C ASP A 649 11.68 34.25 -33.06
N THR A 650 10.51 33.76 -32.63
CA THR A 650 10.23 33.44 -31.23
C THR A 650 11.06 32.27 -30.70
N LYS A 651 11.66 31.44 -31.57
CA LYS A 651 12.50 30.31 -31.16
C LYS A 651 13.91 30.79 -30.83
N LEU A 652 14.46 31.65 -31.69
CA LEU A 652 15.82 32.17 -31.57
C LEU A 652 15.88 33.50 -30.80
N TRP A 653 14.72 34.10 -30.50
CA TRP A 653 14.59 35.44 -29.93
C TRP A 653 15.34 36.51 -30.74
N LEU A 654 15.34 36.35 -32.08
CA LEU A 654 16.00 37.27 -33.00
C LEU A 654 14.97 38.13 -33.71
N LEU A 655 15.28 39.42 -33.80
CA LEU A 655 14.51 40.40 -34.56
C LEU A 655 15.24 40.68 -35.87
N PHE A 656 14.52 40.54 -36.97
CA PHE A 656 15.05 40.78 -38.30
C PHE A 656 14.28 41.90 -39.00
N THR A 657 15.01 42.68 -39.79
CA THR A 657 14.44 43.73 -40.66
C THR A 657 14.47 43.32 -42.13
N ASP A 658 13.62 43.97 -42.94
CA ASP A 658 13.53 43.75 -44.39
C ASP A 658 14.90 43.88 -45.11
N ASN A 659 15.72 44.84 -44.66
CA ASN A 659 17.06 45.09 -45.21
C ASN A 659 18.08 43.98 -44.92
N GLU A 660 17.87 43.17 -43.89
CA GLU A 660 18.78 42.09 -43.48
C GLU A 660 18.45 40.74 -44.12
N LEU A 661 17.19 40.54 -44.55
CA LEU A 661 16.69 39.30 -45.19
C LEU A 661 16.38 39.41 -46.69
N SER A 662 16.66 40.56 -47.31
CA SER A 662 16.52 40.73 -48.76
C SER A 662 17.31 39.65 -49.52
N PRO A 663 16.75 39.04 -50.59
CA PRO A 663 17.42 37.98 -51.33
C PRO A 663 18.63 38.58 -52.05
N ILE A 664 19.84 38.33 -51.57
CA ILE A 664 20.99 38.31 -52.47
C ILE A 664 20.76 37.10 -53.36
N ALA A 665 20.07 37.31 -54.49
CA ALA A 665 19.90 36.33 -55.53
C ALA A 665 21.27 35.94 -56.07
N ILE A 666 21.92 34.94 -55.45
CA ILE A 666 22.99 34.22 -56.11
C ILE A 666 22.29 33.35 -57.15
N ASN A 667 22.04 33.95 -58.32
CA ASN A 667 21.73 33.25 -59.55
C ASN A 667 22.96 32.41 -59.93
N ALA A 668 23.11 31.24 -59.31
CA ALA A 668 23.92 30.19 -59.88
C ALA A 668 23.20 29.72 -61.14
N LYS A 669 23.52 30.32 -62.29
CA LYS A 669 23.16 29.74 -63.59
C LYS A 669 23.70 28.31 -63.61
N PRO A 670 22.94 27.31 -64.10
CA PRO A 670 23.47 25.98 -64.28
C PRO A 670 24.52 26.08 -65.38
N THR A 671 25.79 26.19 -65.00
CA THR A 671 26.89 26.04 -65.94
C THR A 671 26.88 24.59 -66.38
N HIS A 672 26.70 24.38 -67.69
CA HIS A 672 26.99 23.12 -68.36
C HIS A 672 28.30 22.53 -67.82
N PHE A 673 28.31 21.21 -67.62
CA PHE A 673 29.47 20.44 -67.21
C PHE A 673 30.68 20.78 -68.10
N VAL A 674 31.56 21.62 -67.59
CA VAL A 674 32.93 21.78 -68.08
C VAL A 674 33.84 21.45 -66.91
N ASN A 675 34.66 20.43 -67.14
CA ASN A 675 35.68 19.98 -66.22
C ASN A 675 36.59 21.14 -65.77
N SER A 676 36.90 21.12 -64.47
CA SER A 676 38.06 21.76 -63.84
C SER A 676 38.08 23.29 -63.74
N ASN A 677 37.77 23.76 -62.53
CA ASN A 677 38.66 24.53 -61.64
C ASN A 677 37.83 25.46 -60.75
N TYR A 678 37.99 25.25 -59.45
CA TYR A 678 37.32 25.94 -58.35
C TYR A 678 37.32 27.46 -58.54
N ILE A 679 36.14 28.04 -58.79
CA ILE A 679 35.92 29.48 -58.63
C ILE A 679 35.76 29.72 -57.13
N ALA A 680 36.84 30.21 -56.51
CA ALA A 680 36.83 30.66 -55.14
C ALA A 680 35.90 31.88 -54.99
N PHE A 681 34.85 31.74 -54.19
CA PHE A 681 34.03 32.88 -53.76
C PHE A 681 34.88 33.79 -52.86
N SER A 682 35.07 35.05 -53.27
CA SER A 682 35.66 36.09 -52.43
C SER A 682 34.65 36.48 -51.34
N VAL A 683 34.74 35.80 -50.19
CA VAL A 683 34.05 36.20 -48.97
C VAL A 683 34.69 37.51 -48.48
N VAL A 684 33.89 38.59 -48.45
CA VAL A 684 34.26 39.90 -47.90
C VAL A 684 34.99 39.73 -46.57
N GLN A 685 36.27 40.09 -46.57
CA GLN A 685 37.28 39.67 -45.59
C GLN A 685 37.34 40.56 -44.34
N ALA A 686 36.32 41.41 -44.11
CA ALA A 686 36.38 42.49 -43.13
C ALA A 686 36.07 42.09 -41.67
N HIS A 687 35.51 40.91 -41.38
CA HIS A 687 35.08 40.52 -40.02
C HIS A 687 35.44 39.10 -39.57
N LYS A 688 36.58 38.54 -40.03
CA LYS A 688 37.04 37.19 -39.64
C LYS A 688 37.22 37.01 -38.12
N ARG A 689 37.74 38.03 -37.42
CA ARG A 689 38.01 37.96 -35.97
C ARG A 689 36.73 38.07 -35.13
N LYS A 690 35.83 38.99 -35.48
CA LYS A 690 34.52 39.16 -34.83
C LYS A 690 33.65 37.91 -34.98
N ARG A 691 33.62 37.29 -36.18
CA ARG A 691 32.89 36.03 -36.42
C ARG A 691 33.51 34.84 -35.68
N LYS A 692 34.85 34.73 -35.61
CA LYS A 692 35.50 33.69 -34.79
C LYS A 692 35.17 33.83 -33.31
N ILE A 693 35.19 35.06 -32.78
CA ILE A 693 34.84 35.33 -31.38
C ILE A 693 33.36 35.00 -31.13
N GLN A 694 32.46 35.39 -32.02
CA GLN A 694 31.04 35.04 -31.93
C GLN A 694 30.80 33.53 -31.97
N LEU A 695 31.53 32.79 -32.81
CA LEU A 695 31.43 31.33 -32.89
C LEU A 695 31.94 30.65 -31.62
N ILE A 696 33.05 31.13 -31.05
CA ILE A 696 33.59 30.63 -29.77
C ILE A 696 32.61 30.94 -28.63
N MET A 697 32.09 32.16 -28.55
CA MET A 697 31.08 32.55 -27.55
C MET A 697 29.79 31.73 -27.68
N GLY A 698 29.34 31.46 -28.91
CA GLY A 698 28.20 30.58 -29.16
C GLY A 698 28.46 29.14 -28.72
N LEU A 699 29.67 28.61 -28.96
CA LEU A 699 30.06 27.27 -28.52
C LEU A 699 30.12 27.17 -26.99
N ILE A 700 30.68 28.19 -26.33
CA ILE A 700 30.71 28.29 -24.86
C ILE A 700 29.29 28.34 -24.29
N ASN A 701 28.39 29.12 -24.89
CA ASN A 701 27.00 29.16 -24.48
C ASN A 701 26.30 27.80 -24.64
N LEU A 702 26.58 27.08 -25.74
CA LEU A 702 26.02 25.75 -25.99
C LEU A 702 26.54 24.71 -24.98
N ILE A 703 27.84 24.74 -24.67
CA ILE A 703 28.42 23.88 -23.62
C ILE A 703 27.84 24.26 -22.25
N GLY A 704 27.71 25.54 -21.94
CA GLY A 704 27.14 26.04 -20.69
C GLY A 704 25.67 25.66 -20.51
N THR A 705 24.87 25.70 -21.57
CA THR A 705 23.45 25.28 -21.53
C THR A 705 23.30 23.77 -21.38
N VAL A 706 24.14 22.96 -22.04
CA VAL A 706 24.16 21.50 -21.85
C VAL A 706 24.60 21.15 -20.43
N ALA A 707 25.69 21.75 -19.94
CA ALA A 707 26.18 21.53 -18.57
C ALA A 707 25.17 22.00 -17.52
N GLY A 708 24.52 23.15 -17.74
CA GLY A 708 23.46 23.66 -16.88
C GLY A 708 22.23 22.74 -16.86
N SER A 709 21.85 22.18 -18.01
CA SER A 709 20.74 21.22 -18.10
C SER A 709 21.06 19.90 -17.40
N LEU A 710 22.26 19.35 -17.59
CA LEU A 710 22.72 18.14 -16.90
C LEU A 710 22.84 18.35 -15.40
N SER A 711 23.38 19.48 -14.98
CA SER A 711 23.48 19.87 -13.56
C SER A 711 22.10 20.04 -12.94
N TYR A 712 21.16 20.68 -13.65
CA TYR A 712 19.78 20.79 -13.18
C TYR A 712 19.11 19.43 -13.03
N ILE A 713 19.29 18.49 -13.96
CA ILE A 713 18.75 17.14 -13.85
C ILE A 713 19.34 16.41 -12.63
N GLN A 714 20.66 16.48 -12.43
CA GLN A 714 21.30 15.89 -11.24
C GLN A 714 20.83 16.52 -9.93
N LEU A 715 20.62 17.84 -9.92
CA LEU A 715 20.08 18.54 -8.75
C LEU A 715 18.60 18.20 -8.51
N ALA A 716 17.83 18.05 -9.59
CA ALA A 716 16.43 17.69 -9.55
C ALA A 716 16.22 16.24 -9.12
N ASP A 717 17.14 15.32 -9.40
CA ASP A 717 17.08 13.91 -8.99
C ASP A 717 16.91 13.76 -7.47
N VAL A 718 17.58 14.61 -6.68
CA VAL A 718 17.46 14.63 -5.21
C VAL A 718 16.02 14.93 -4.77
N ASN A 719 15.32 15.81 -5.49
CA ASN A 719 13.93 16.15 -5.23
C ASN A 719 12.96 15.17 -5.91
N LEU A 720 13.27 14.64 -7.10
CA LEU A 720 12.43 13.71 -7.85
C LEU A 720 12.56 12.25 -7.37
N SER A 721 13.46 11.98 -6.43
CA SER A 721 13.68 10.65 -5.83
C SER A 721 12.48 10.10 -5.05
N ASN A 722 11.52 10.95 -4.70
CA ASN A 722 10.30 10.57 -3.98
C ASN A 722 9.11 11.42 -4.44
N ASP A 723 7.91 10.85 -4.30
CA ASP A 723 6.66 11.52 -4.68
C ASP A 723 6.33 12.75 -3.82
N PHE A 724 7.05 13.02 -2.72
CA PHE A 724 6.85 14.19 -1.85
C PHE A 724 7.73 15.39 -2.23
N TRP A 725 8.61 15.25 -3.21
CA TRP A 725 9.60 16.27 -3.62
C TRP A 725 10.52 16.75 -2.50
N TRP A 726 10.76 15.90 -1.51
CA TRP A 726 11.65 16.21 -0.39
C TRP A 726 13.05 15.72 -0.68
N ALA A 727 13.99 16.66 -0.73
CA ALA A 727 15.40 16.32 -0.89
C ALA A 727 15.86 15.29 0.15
N ASN A 728 16.42 14.17 -0.32
CA ASN A 728 16.96 13.08 0.51
C ASN A 728 15.93 12.29 1.34
N PHE A 729 14.64 12.37 1.04
CA PHE A 729 13.63 11.55 1.71
C PHE A 729 13.64 10.12 1.16
N ASN A 730 14.14 9.18 1.98
CA ASN A 730 14.21 7.76 1.63
C ASN A 730 13.02 7.01 2.25
N SER A 731 12.10 6.54 1.40
CA SER A 731 10.90 5.77 1.78
C SER A 731 11.19 4.34 2.25
N THR A 732 12.44 3.87 2.16
CA THR A 732 12.82 2.48 2.52
C THR A 732 13.49 2.35 3.89
N GLY A 733 13.66 3.45 4.64
CA GLY A 733 14.47 3.49 5.87
C GLY A 733 13.70 3.77 7.18
N THR A 734 14.45 3.81 8.28
CA THR A 734 14.01 4.01 9.67
C THR A 734 13.21 5.30 9.91
N LEU A 735 13.30 6.30 9.03
CA LEU A 735 12.56 7.57 9.15
C LEU A 735 11.04 7.41 8.93
N THR A 736 10.61 6.35 8.25
CA THR A 736 9.20 5.91 8.19
C THR A 736 8.65 5.54 9.57
N PHE A 737 9.53 5.25 10.54
CA PHE A 737 9.20 4.86 11.91
C PHE A 737 9.05 6.06 12.86
N ILE A 738 9.58 7.24 12.49
CA ILE A 738 9.57 8.45 13.32
C ILE A 738 8.53 9.47 12.82
N ALA A 739 8.17 9.42 11.53
CA ALA A 739 7.18 10.31 10.92
C ALA A 739 5.77 9.69 10.78
N ASN A 740 5.54 8.46 11.26
CA ASN A 740 4.23 7.82 11.35
C ASN A 740 3.68 7.88 12.77
#